data_AF-A0A197K7M6-F1
#
_entry.id   AF-A0A197K7M6-F1
#
_cell.length_a   1.000
_cell.length_b   1.000
_cell.length_c   1.000
_cell.angle_alpha   90.00
_cell.angle_beta   90.00
_cell.angle_gamma   90.00
#
_symmetry.space_group_name_H-M   'P 1'
#
loop_
_entity.id
_entity.type
_entity.pdbx_description
1 polymer ?
#
loop_
_entity_poly.entity_id
_entity_poly.type
_entity_poly.pdbx_seq_one_letter_code
_entity_poly.pdbx_strand_id
1 'polypeptide(L)'
;MDGLSRLPVECLEQILLYIVRAPPSTSRPALSALCRVNRHISTVAASFLYLNPFDLLTDNAMYNDRGQRLRYLLTTLLTNIPTSQIHPALLLGLVSSIEPDTNSSTDTATLSNISVNNLRHIRFFSFPTYTFLEYGERGEEHKNYTPEELEYIFGQELLEMYLVDRKDAACRSKNPSSQIQEYYHNVLYREATWSLAEPILEQLESLSFPISDIRRYLLIVGRLVRLARVHVHLDMVFYCECCDESNIAQEPRRMRKKRAFHDLIQLVEAHVRLFPGCLKTVTTSDACFWEVGSQSCPADVEYEIYKMLPSQFQPTFISEANWWKVAAHLETIDLSRVWQIKWLPPRVVTGHESVLRRCRGLCWLTVQSLPARGCFDWAVQEKMDLERPGQDHASTTTTTVVGPGLVRRPPSRQQQDTLSKSTPPQPAHVHHGLVKLERLVLEECRMPSRDLDAAFFAFSQSLRYVRIKALRGPENVQTIYIGRDWCTLPCMTALVLQARAHRLVLDPLLFTRLPRLKNPTIKDETFEYSCENVVPCEPAHVSSLSEVCLRGWGALVFNPSALELSKNLLVLKLSMARHDGWIKGADTRTKVAQGVYERTLGVLEHIGVVPAPSTLHSSILNPENASFLKPENDAPGLLTSNLSPLAEGVFALL
;
A
#
# COMPACT_ATOMS: atom_id res chain seq x y z
N MET A 1 -23.58 -32.03 -36.41
CA MET A 1 -24.21 -31.81 -35.08
C MET A 1 -23.14 -31.26 -34.16
N ASP A 2 -23.44 -30.20 -33.41
CA ASP A 2 -22.51 -29.58 -32.47
C ASP A 2 -22.22 -30.56 -31.30
N GLY A 3 -21.00 -31.09 -31.23
CA GLY A 3 -20.61 -32.05 -30.20
C GLY A 3 -20.67 -31.47 -28.78
N LEU A 4 -20.51 -30.17 -28.62
CA LEU A 4 -20.58 -29.48 -27.33
C LEU A 4 -21.99 -29.50 -26.75
N SER A 5 -23.02 -29.49 -27.60
CA SER A 5 -24.43 -29.54 -27.18
C SER A 5 -24.85 -30.86 -26.52
N ARG A 6 -24.02 -31.91 -26.63
CA ARG A 6 -24.27 -33.25 -26.06
C ARG A 6 -23.49 -33.50 -24.77
N LEU A 7 -22.63 -32.56 -24.36
CA LEU A 7 -21.87 -32.71 -23.12
C LEU A 7 -22.81 -32.57 -21.92
N PRO A 8 -22.58 -33.35 -20.85
CA PRO A 8 -23.19 -33.07 -19.55
C PRO A 8 -22.86 -31.65 -19.09
N VAL A 9 -23.78 -31.01 -18.37
CA VAL A 9 -23.65 -29.62 -17.92
C VAL A 9 -22.38 -29.43 -17.09
N GLU A 10 -22.04 -30.41 -16.26
CA GLU A 10 -20.86 -30.41 -15.40
C GLU A 10 -19.57 -30.36 -16.24
N CYS A 11 -19.51 -31.10 -17.36
CA CYS A 11 -18.37 -31.06 -18.27
C CYS A 11 -18.24 -29.70 -18.95
N LEU A 12 -19.37 -29.12 -19.37
CA LEU A 12 -19.40 -27.79 -19.99
C LEU A 12 -18.98 -26.71 -18.98
N GLU A 13 -19.44 -26.78 -17.73
CA GLU A 13 -19.02 -25.89 -16.65
C GLU A 13 -17.52 -25.96 -16.38
N GLN A 14 -16.91 -27.14 -16.39
CA GLN A 14 -15.45 -27.28 -16.24
C GLN A 14 -14.68 -26.61 -17.39
N ILE A 15 -15.17 -26.75 -18.63
CA ILE A 15 -14.59 -26.07 -19.80
C ILE A 15 -14.72 -24.56 -19.65
N LEU A 16 -15.90 -24.07 -19.25
CA LEU A 16 -16.15 -22.64 -19.05
C LEU A 16 -15.30 -22.07 -17.91
N LEU A 17 -15.13 -22.81 -16.81
CA LEU A 17 -14.21 -22.46 -15.73
C LEU A 17 -12.77 -22.34 -16.21
N TYR A 18 -12.33 -23.23 -17.11
CA TYR A 18 -11.01 -23.12 -17.73
C TYR A 18 -10.90 -21.86 -18.61
N ILE A 19 -11.93 -21.56 -19.42
CA ILE A 19 -11.97 -20.35 -20.26
C ILE A 19 -11.92 -19.09 -19.39
N VAL A 20 -12.70 -19.02 -18.31
CA VAL A 20 -12.76 -17.85 -17.40
C VAL A 20 -11.43 -17.60 -16.67
N ARG A 21 -10.60 -18.63 -16.48
CA ARG A 21 -9.25 -18.48 -15.90
C ARG A 21 -8.25 -17.83 -16.87
N ALA A 22 -8.53 -17.82 -18.17
CA ALA A 22 -7.71 -17.10 -19.14
C ALA A 22 -7.86 -15.57 -18.96
N PRO A 23 -6.89 -14.76 -19.45
CA PRO A 23 -7.00 -13.31 -19.41
C PRO A 23 -8.35 -12.81 -19.95
N PRO A 24 -8.95 -11.77 -19.35
CA PRO A 24 -10.28 -11.28 -19.75
C PRO A 24 -10.42 -10.97 -21.24
N SER A 25 -9.36 -10.44 -21.86
CA SER A 25 -9.27 -10.17 -23.30
C SER A 25 -9.51 -11.40 -24.18
N THR A 26 -9.21 -12.60 -23.69
CA THR A 26 -9.37 -13.87 -24.41
C THR A 26 -10.64 -14.61 -23.98
N SER A 27 -10.92 -14.66 -22.67
CA SER A 27 -12.03 -15.45 -22.13
C SER A 27 -13.40 -14.90 -22.56
N ARG A 28 -13.55 -13.58 -22.66
CA ARG A 28 -14.84 -12.94 -22.93
C ARG A 28 -15.32 -13.05 -24.37
N PRO A 29 -14.50 -12.80 -25.41
CA PRO A 29 -14.89 -13.10 -26.79
C PRO A 29 -15.27 -14.57 -26.97
N ALA A 30 -14.55 -15.48 -26.31
CA ALA A 30 -14.88 -16.90 -26.32
C ALA A 30 -16.24 -17.20 -25.67
N LEU A 31 -16.52 -16.66 -24.48
CA LEU A 31 -17.82 -16.81 -23.83
C LEU A 31 -18.96 -16.19 -24.64
N SER A 32 -18.75 -15.01 -25.22
CA SER A 32 -19.72 -14.34 -26.10
C SER A 32 -20.01 -15.18 -27.36
N ALA A 33 -18.97 -15.75 -27.97
CA ALA A 33 -19.12 -16.67 -29.10
C ALA A 33 -19.91 -17.93 -28.69
N LEU A 34 -19.64 -18.51 -27.52
CA LEU A 34 -20.37 -19.66 -26.98
C LEU A 34 -21.85 -19.34 -26.74
N CYS A 35 -22.17 -18.12 -26.30
CA CYS A 35 -23.54 -17.65 -26.15
C CYS A 35 -24.33 -17.62 -27.48
N ARG A 36 -23.65 -17.64 -28.64
CA ARG A 36 -24.26 -17.64 -29.97
C ARG A 36 -24.40 -19.02 -30.60
N VAL A 37 -23.84 -20.08 -30.00
CA VAL A 37 -23.78 -21.41 -30.61
C VAL A 37 -25.13 -22.12 -30.61
N ASN A 38 -25.70 -22.34 -29.42
CA ASN A 38 -27.02 -22.96 -29.25
C ASN A 38 -27.62 -22.61 -27.88
N ARG A 39 -28.92 -22.84 -27.69
CA ARG A 39 -29.65 -22.46 -26.45
C ARG A 39 -29.09 -23.12 -25.17
N HIS A 40 -28.66 -24.37 -25.24
CA HIS A 40 -28.11 -25.09 -24.09
C HIS A 40 -26.78 -24.48 -23.65
N ILE A 41 -25.82 -24.37 -24.57
CA ILE A 41 -24.51 -23.75 -24.31
C ILE A 41 -24.68 -22.30 -23.89
N SER A 42 -25.56 -21.56 -24.55
CA SER A 42 -25.82 -20.15 -24.24
C SER A 42 -26.33 -19.96 -22.81
N THR A 43 -27.24 -20.81 -22.35
CA THR A 43 -27.77 -20.73 -20.97
C THR A 43 -26.67 -20.94 -19.93
N VAL A 44 -25.77 -21.89 -20.16
CA VAL A 44 -24.65 -22.18 -19.24
C VAL A 44 -23.58 -21.08 -19.34
N ALA A 45 -23.14 -20.72 -20.55
CA ALA A 45 -22.13 -19.70 -20.79
C ALA A 45 -22.54 -18.31 -20.30
N ALA A 46 -23.83 -17.94 -20.41
CA ALA A 46 -24.36 -16.67 -19.90
C ALA A 46 -24.15 -16.53 -18.38
N SER A 47 -24.21 -17.63 -17.62
CA SER A 47 -23.95 -17.59 -16.18
C SER A 47 -22.52 -17.19 -15.82
N PHE A 48 -21.55 -17.50 -16.68
CA PHE A 48 -20.15 -17.09 -16.53
C PHE A 48 -19.91 -15.69 -17.10
N LEU A 49 -20.52 -15.37 -18.25
CA LEU A 49 -20.38 -14.07 -18.90
C LEU A 49 -20.96 -12.93 -18.05
N TYR A 50 -22.13 -13.14 -17.45
CA TYR A 50 -22.81 -12.15 -16.61
C TYR A 50 -22.54 -12.32 -15.12
N LEU A 51 -21.60 -13.19 -14.72
CA LEU A 51 -21.25 -13.39 -13.32
C LEU A 51 -20.78 -12.08 -12.64
N ASN A 52 -19.97 -11.32 -13.39
CA ASN A 52 -19.51 -9.97 -13.08
C ASN A 52 -19.45 -9.14 -14.38
N PRO A 53 -20.58 -8.55 -14.82
CA PRO A 53 -20.69 -7.98 -16.16
C PRO A 53 -19.90 -6.68 -16.33
N PHE A 54 -19.48 -6.01 -15.25
CA PHE A 54 -18.80 -4.72 -15.36
C PHE A 54 -17.28 -4.78 -15.28
N ASP A 55 -16.75 -5.90 -14.78
CA ASP A 55 -15.33 -6.18 -14.91
C ASP A 55 -14.91 -6.28 -16.40
N LEU A 56 -15.89 -6.38 -17.34
CA LEU A 56 -15.72 -6.25 -18.80
C LEU A 56 -14.93 -5.00 -19.21
N LEU A 57 -15.02 -3.94 -18.41
CA LEU A 57 -14.65 -2.59 -18.83
C LEU A 57 -13.34 -2.13 -18.20
N THR A 58 -12.74 -2.89 -17.29
CA THR A 58 -11.46 -2.52 -16.66
C THR A 58 -10.25 -2.79 -17.56
N ASP A 59 -10.43 -3.43 -18.72
CA ASP A 59 -9.34 -3.73 -19.65
C ASP A 59 -8.91 -2.48 -20.45
N ASN A 60 -7.68 -2.03 -20.21
CA ASN A 60 -7.09 -0.81 -20.77
C ASN A 60 -6.99 -0.82 -22.31
N ALA A 61 -7.12 -1.96 -22.96
CA ALA A 61 -7.06 -2.04 -24.43
C ALA A 61 -8.25 -1.34 -25.14
N MET A 62 -9.31 -0.95 -24.41
CA MET A 62 -10.60 -0.56 -25.01
C MET A 62 -11.10 0.86 -24.66
N TYR A 63 -10.21 1.79 -24.31
CA TYR A 63 -10.62 3.14 -23.84
C TYR A 63 -11.57 3.91 -24.77
N ASN A 64 -11.44 3.77 -26.10
CA ASN A 64 -12.18 4.63 -27.04
C ASN A 64 -13.67 4.30 -27.18
N ASP A 65 -14.10 3.08 -26.82
CA ASP A 65 -15.47 2.55 -27.04
C ASP A 65 -16.11 2.07 -25.72
N ARG A 66 -15.49 2.42 -24.59
CA ARG A 66 -15.87 1.88 -23.28
C ARG A 66 -17.23 2.38 -22.83
N GLY A 67 -17.46 3.69 -22.90
CA GLY A 67 -18.74 4.30 -22.56
C GLY A 67 -19.92 3.77 -23.38
N GLN A 68 -19.76 3.59 -24.70
CA GLN A 68 -20.85 3.08 -25.57
C GLN A 68 -21.22 1.63 -25.23
N ARG A 69 -20.23 0.74 -25.07
CA ARG A 69 -20.48 -0.66 -24.71
C ARG A 69 -21.15 -0.81 -23.36
N LEU A 70 -20.72 0.01 -22.41
CA LEU A 70 -21.27 0.06 -21.08
C LEU A 70 -22.72 0.55 -21.09
N ARG A 71 -23.05 1.57 -21.88
CA ARG A 71 -24.44 1.96 -22.13
C ARG A 71 -25.25 0.83 -22.73
N TYR A 72 -24.75 0.15 -23.76
CA TYR A 72 -25.45 -0.97 -24.38
C TYR A 72 -25.72 -2.10 -23.37
N LEU A 73 -24.73 -2.40 -22.54
CA LEU A 73 -24.87 -3.35 -21.43
C LEU A 73 -25.93 -2.88 -20.42
N LEU A 74 -25.87 -1.62 -19.98
CA LEU A 74 -26.85 -1.04 -19.06
C LEU A 74 -28.26 -1.11 -19.62
N THR A 75 -28.48 -0.65 -20.86
CA THR A 75 -29.77 -0.72 -21.54
C THR A 75 -30.26 -2.16 -21.63
N THR A 76 -29.39 -3.11 -21.99
CA THR A 76 -29.72 -4.54 -22.07
C THR A 76 -30.15 -5.10 -20.70
N LEU A 77 -29.45 -4.72 -19.63
CA LEU A 77 -29.76 -5.18 -18.27
C LEU A 77 -31.06 -4.55 -17.74
N LEU A 78 -31.29 -3.27 -18.06
CA LEU A 78 -32.47 -2.50 -17.64
C LEU A 78 -33.73 -2.81 -18.46
N THR A 79 -33.61 -3.43 -19.64
CA THR A 79 -34.76 -3.78 -20.51
C THR A 79 -35.77 -4.68 -19.79
N ASN A 80 -35.33 -5.44 -18.78
CA ASN A 80 -36.21 -6.32 -17.99
C ASN A 80 -36.85 -5.63 -16.77
N ILE A 81 -36.54 -4.36 -16.51
CA ILE A 81 -37.05 -3.60 -15.38
C ILE A 81 -38.18 -2.69 -15.87
N PRO A 82 -39.37 -2.71 -15.23
CA PRO A 82 -40.45 -1.79 -15.57
C PRO A 82 -39.97 -0.34 -15.52
N THR A 83 -40.27 0.45 -16.55
CA THR A 83 -39.84 1.86 -16.63
C THR A 83 -40.35 2.70 -15.45
N SER A 84 -41.48 2.32 -14.83
CA SER A 84 -42.01 2.95 -13.62
C SER A 84 -41.13 2.76 -12.37
N GLN A 85 -40.19 1.81 -12.39
CA GLN A 85 -39.22 1.57 -11.32
C GLN A 85 -37.86 2.22 -11.61
N ILE A 86 -37.66 2.78 -12.81
CA ILE A 86 -36.41 3.40 -13.22
C ILE A 86 -36.53 4.91 -12.98
N HIS A 87 -35.53 5.49 -12.31
CA HIS A 87 -35.49 6.92 -12.04
C HIS A 87 -35.50 7.75 -13.34
N PRO A 88 -36.27 8.86 -13.44
CA PRO A 88 -36.35 9.68 -14.66
C PRO A 88 -34.99 10.12 -15.20
N ALA A 89 -34.08 10.56 -14.31
CA ALA A 89 -32.69 10.88 -14.65
C ALA A 89 -32.01 9.77 -15.47
N LEU A 90 -32.14 8.51 -15.02
CA LEU A 90 -31.50 7.38 -15.67
C LEU A 90 -32.15 7.06 -17.01
N LEU A 91 -33.49 7.18 -17.13
CA LEU A 91 -34.18 7.01 -18.40
C LEU A 91 -33.70 8.04 -19.43
N LEU A 92 -33.62 9.31 -19.05
CA LEU A 92 -33.13 10.38 -19.91
C LEU A 92 -31.67 10.11 -20.35
N GLY A 93 -30.79 9.79 -19.40
CA GLY A 93 -29.38 9.50 -19.69
C GLY A 93 -29.10 8.26 -20.56
N LEU A 94 -30.08 7.36 -20.72
CA LEU A 94 -29.99 6.17 -21.57
C LEU A 94 -30.59 6.41 -22.97
N VAL A 95 -31.64 7.22 -23.08
CA VAL A 95 -32.34 7.49 -24.36
C VAL A 95 -31.47 8.33 -25.31
N SER A 96 -30.73 9.31 -24.80
CA SER A 96 -29.94 10.27 -25.60
C SER A 96 -28.81 9.65 -26.43
N SER A 97 -28.54 8.34 -26.30
CA SER A 97 -27.39 7.68 -26.92
C SER A 97 -27.73 6.72 -28.05
N ILE A 98 -29.02 6.42 -28.28
CA ILE A 98 -29.43 5.57 -29.39
C ILE A 98 -29.77 6.51 -30.55
N GLU A 99 -28.76 7.14 -31.15
CA GLU A 99 -28.97 7.68 -32.48
C GLU A 99 -29.32 6.47 -33.38
N PRO A 100 -30.50 6.46 -34.01
CA PRO A 100 -30.81 5.40 -34.96
C PRO A 100 -29.78 5.54 -36.08
N ASP A 101 -28.86 4.57 -36.19
CA ASP A 101 -27.91 4.47 -37.29
C ASP A 101 -28.70 4.64 -38.60
N THR A 102 -28.68 5.85 -39.15
CA THR A 102 -29.70 6.31 -40.11
C THR A 102 -29.50 5.68 -41.50
N ASN A 103 -28.53 4.75 -41.61
CA ASN A 103 -28.10 4.10 -42.84
C ASN A 103 -28.40 2.59 -42.88
N SER A 104 -29.09 2.02 -41.89
CA SER A 104 -29.49 0.60 -41.89
C SER A 104 -30.98 0.42 -42.22
N SER A 105 -31.39 0.85 -43.42
CA SER A 105 -32.76 0.72 -43.91
C SER A 105 -33.01 -0.64 -44.58
N THR A 106 -33.04 -1.74 -43.84
CA THR A 106 -33.76 -2.96 -44.26
C THR A 106 -33.85 -3.96 -43.10
N ASP A 107 -35.05 -4.49 -42.89
CA ASP A 107 -35.39 -5.59 -41.97
C ASP A 107 -35.59 -5.26 -40.48
N THR A 108 -36.57 -4.40 -40.20
CA THR A 108 -37.38 -4.44 -38.97
C THR A 108 -38.26 -5.71 -38.95
N ALA A 109 -37.62 -6.88 -38.94
CA ALA A 109 -38.28 -8.09 -38.47
C ALA A 109 -38.53 -7.90 -36.97
N THR A 110 -39.79 -8.06 -36.58
CA THR A 110 -40.29 -8.18 -35.21
C THR A 110 -39.48 -9.23 -34.45
N LEU A 111 -38.33 -8.82 -33.90
CA LEU A 111 -37.67 -9.48 -32.80
C LEU A 111 -38.58 -9.29 -31.58
N SER A 112 -39.66 -10.07 -31.54
CA SER A 112 -40.37 -10.50 -30.33
C SER A 112 -39.41 -11.38 -29.52
N ASN A 113 -38.25 -10.80 -29.21
CA ASN A 113 -37.11 -11.41 -28.61
C ASN A 113 -37.53 -11.88 -27.23
N ILE A 114 -37.39 -13.19 -27.02
CA ILE A 114 -37.43 -13.81 -25.71
C ILE A 114 -36.48 -13.00 -24.83
N SER A 115 -37.03 -12.12 -23.98
CA SER A 115 -36.22 -11.27 -23.12
C SER A 115 -35.52 -12.17 -22.11
N VAL A 116 -34.24 -12.44 -22.34
CA VAL A 116 -33.43 -13.21 -21.42
C VAL A 116 -33.16 -12.32 -20.22
N ASN A 117 -33.71 -12.68 -19.06
CA ASN A 117 -33.41 -12.00 -17.81
C ASN A 117 -31.96 -12.27 -17.39
N ASN A 118 -31.04 -11.46 -17.90
CA ASN A 118 -29.61 -11.57 -17.63
C ASN A 118 -29.25 -11.22 -16.18
N LEU A 119 -30.08 -10.44 -15.48
CA LEU A 119 -29.84 -10.03 -14.09
C LEU A 119 -29.71 -11.23 -13.15
N ARG A 120 -30.46 -12.31 -13.40
CA ARG A 120 -30.42 -13.55 -12.57
C ARG A 120 -29.05 -14.23 -12.52
N HIS A 121 -28.14 -13.91 -13.44
CA HIS A 121 -26.81 -14.48 -13.53
C HIS A 121 -25.75 -13.66 -12.76
N ILE A 122 -26.05 -12.42 -12.39
CA ILE A 122 -25.13 -11.55 -11.68
C ILE A 122 -24.96 -12.05 -10.23
N ARG A 123 -23.71 -12.26 -9.82
CA ARG A 123 -23.35 -12.59 -8.42
C ARG A 123 -22.41 -11.55 -7.83
N PHE A 124 -21.56 -10.95 -8.64
CA PHE A 124 -20.66 -9.87 -8.23
C PHE A 124 -21.07 -8.60 -8.96
N PHE A 125 -21.75 -7.71 -8.23
CA PHE A 125 -22.17 -6.42 -8.75
C PHE A 125 -21.12 -5.38 -8.37
N SER A 126 -20.22 -5.05 -9.30
CA SER A 126 -19.19 -4.03 -9.11
C SER A 126 -19.26 -2.98 -10.20
N PHE A 127 -20.11 -1.99 -10.02
CA PHE A 127 -20.36 -0.96 -11.02
C PHE A 127 -19.28 0.14 -10.98
N PRO A 128 -18.50 0.37 -12.06
CA PRO A 128 -17.38 1.30 -12.04
C PRO A 128 -17.83 2.75 -11.91
N THR A 129 -17.15 3.55 -11.10
CA THR A 129 -17.55 4.95 -10.86
C THR A 129 -17.33 5.86 -12.06
N TYR A 130 -16.34 5.55 -12.90
CA TYR A 130 -16.05 6.29 -14.12
C TYR A 130 -17.09 6.10 -15.24
N THR A 131 -18.04 5.17 -15.08
CA THR A 131 -19.05 4.82 -16.10
C THR A 131 -19.72 6.05 -16.71
N PHE A 132 -20.09 7.00 -15.85
CA PHE A 132 -20.75 8.23 -16.25
C PHE A 132 -19.80 9.44 -16.29
N LEU A 133 -18.55 9.30 -15.85
CA LEU A 133 -17.53 10.35 -15.95
C LEU A 133 -17.05 10.56 -17.39
N GLU A 134 -17.05 9.52 -18.23
CA GLU A 134 -16.69 9.62 -19.65
C GLU A 134 -17.63 10.56 -20.45
N TYR A 135 -18.82 10.89 -19.91
CA TYR A 135 -19.69 11.94 -20.47
C TYR A 135 -19.13 13.36 -20.25
N GLY A 136 -18.17 13.50 -19.34
CA GLY A 136 -17.61 14.77 -18.88
C GLY A 136 -16.27 15.16 -19.49
N GLU A 137 -15.42 14.19 -19.86
CA GLU A 137 -13.97 14.43 -20.06
C GLU A 137 -13.56 14.87 -21.48
N ARG A 138 -14.45 14.86 -22.48
CA ARG A 138 -14.11 15.31 -23.84
C ARG A 138 -14.40 16.79 -24.06
N GLY A 139 -13.56 17.66 -23.51
CA GLY A 139 -13.40 19.06 -23.93
C GLY A 139 -14.60 19.98 -23.71
N GLU A 140 -14.35 21.27 -23.53
CA GLU A 140 -15.35 22.28 -23.16
C GLU A 140 -16.41 22.59 -24.24
N GLU A 141 -16.37 21.91 -25.39
CA GLU A 141 -17.24 22.19 -26.53
C GLU A 141 -18.35 21.13 -26.66
N HIS A 142 -19.42 21.39 -25.92
CA HIS A 142 -20.76 20.81 -26.04
C HIS A 142 -20.90 19.33 -25.65
N LYS A 143 -21.21 19.10 -24.37
CA LYS A 143 -21.94 17.89 -23.97
C LYS A 143 -23.29 17.87 -24.69
N ASN A 144 -23.54 16.86 -25.52
CA ASN A 144 -24.80 16.67 -26.23
C ASN A 144 -25.89 16.13 -25.28
N TYR A 145 -26.25 16.92 -24.26
CA TYR A 145 -27.48 16.65 -23.50
C TYR A 145 -28.69 17.01 -24.35
N THR A 146 -29.75 16.20 -24.31
CA THR A 146 -31.01 16.57 -24.95
C THR A 146 -31.67 17.75 -24.22
N PRO A 147 -32.61 18.48 -24.86
CA PRO A 147 -33.36 19.53 -24.17
C PRO A 147 -34.03 19.05 -22.88
N GLU A 148 -34.57 17.83 -22.87
CA GLU A 148 -35.22 17.22 -21.72
C GLU A 148 -34.21 16.90 -20.61
N GLU A 149 -33.01 16.43 -20.96
CA GLU A 149 -31.92 16.26 -20.00
C GLU A 149 -31.49 17.59 -19.39
N LEU A 150 -31.33 18.64 -20.20
CA LEU A 150 -30.98 19.96 -19.68
C LEU A 150 -32.08 20.54 -18.78
N GLU A 151 -33.34 20.35 -19.13
CA GLU A 151 -34.48 20.73 -18.28
C GLU A 151 -34.43 20.01 -16.94
N TYR A 152 -34.14 18.70 -16.94
CA TYR A 152 -33.96 17.94 -15.70
C TYR A 152 -32.73 18.39 -14.91
N ILE A 153 -31.58 18.59 -15.57
CA ILE A 153 -30.31 18.98 -14.95
C ILE A 153 -30.43 20.33 -14.24
N PHE A 154 -31.13 21.29 -14.85
CA PHE A 154 -31.37 22.60 -14.26
C PHE A 154 -32.71 22.70 -13.51
N GLY A 155 -33.42 21.58 -13.40
CA GLY A 155 -34.70 21.48 -12.70
C GLY A 155 -34.55 21.59 -11.19
N GLN A 156 -35.65 21.98 -10.53
CA GLN A 156 -35.70 22.17 -9.08
C GLN A 156 -35.34 20.89 -8.30
N GLU A 157 -35.76 19.72 -8.80
CA GLU A 157 -35.52 18.43 -8.15
C GLU A 157 -34.02 18.10 -8.04
N LEU A 158 -33.29 18.16 -9.17
CA LEU A 158 -31.84 17.91 -9.15
C LEU A 158 -31.11 19.01 -8.38
N LEU A 159 -31.57 20.26 -8.47
CA LEU A 159 -31.00 21.36 -7.72
C LEU A 159 -31.13 21.16 -6.20
N GLU A 160 -32.27 20.68 -5.71
CA GLU A 160 -32.47 20.38 -4.30
C GLU A 160 -31.57 19.23 -3.83
N MET A 161 -31.51 18.14 -4.59
CA MET A 161 -30.58 17.03 -4.31
C MET A 161 -29.14 17.52 -4.30
N TYR A 162 -28.77 18.33 -5.28
CA TYR A 162 -27.46 18.93 -5.40
C TYR A 162 -27.15 19.81 -4.20
N LEU A 163 -28.03 20.72 -3.80
CA LEU A 163 -27.81 21.61 -2.65
C LEU A 163 -27.63 20.83 -1.34
N VAL A 164 -28.31 19.69 -1.19
CA VAL A 164 -28.11 18.79 -0.06
C VAL A 164 -26.70 18.18 -0.11
N ASP A 165 -26.23 17.76 -1.29
CA ASP A 165 -24.96 17.05 -1.55
C ASP A 165 -23.73 17.95 -1.76
N ARG A 166 -23.91 19.24 -2.06
CA ARG A 166 -22.86 20.12 -2.59
C ARG A 166 -21.79 20.49 -1.56
N LYS A 167 -20.61 20.74 -2.12
CA LYS A 167 -19.55 21.62 -1.60
C LYS A 167 -20.07 23.04 -1.32
N ASP A 168 -19.35 23.81 -0.50
CA ASP A 168 -19.64 25.24 -0.42
C ASP A 168 -19.20 25.81 -1.76
N ALA A 169 -20.02 26.69 -2.33
CA ALA A 169 -19.69 27.39 -3.56
C ALA A 169 -18.30 28.08 -3.51
N ALA A 170 -17.74 28.25 -2.31
CA ALA A 170 -16.42 28.82 -2.05
C ALA A 170 -15.23 27.90 -2.41
N CYS A 171 -15.36 26.57 -2.52
CA CYS A 171 -14.20 25.67 -2.68
C CYS A 171 -13.54 25.73 -4.09
N ARG A 172 -14.21 26.19 -5.16
CA ARG A 172 -13.60 26.37 -6.51
C ARG A 172 -14.35 27.38 -7.38
N SER A 173 -13.59 28.05 -8.27
CA SER A 173 -14.03 29.02 -9.29
C SER A 173 -14.84 28.45 -10.47
N LYS A 174 -15.27 27.18 -10.42
CA LYS A 174 -16.06 26.59 -11.52
C LYS A 174 -17.46 27.21 -11.56
N ASN A 175 -17.95 27.46 -12.78
CA ASN A 175 -19.33 27.89 -13.03
C ASN A 175 -20.31 26.91 -12.36
N PRO A 176 -21.28 27.38 -11.54
CA PRO A 176 -22.31 26.54 -10.93
C PRO A 176 -23.00 25.57 -11.90
N SER A 177 -23.20 25.97 -13.16
CA SER A 177 -23.80 25.12 -14.19
C SER A 177 -22.96 23.91 -14.57
N SER A 178 -21.63 24.03 -14.54
CA SER A 178 -20.73 22.90 -14.79
C SER A 178 -20.77 21.90 -13.61
N GLN A 179 -20.87 22.40 -12.38
CA GLN A 179 -20.91 21.55 -11.20
C GLN A 179 -22.22 20.75 -11.08
N ILE A 180 -23.36 21.32 -11.47
CA ILE A 180 -24.64 20.57 -11.46
C ILE A 180 -24.67 19.50 -12.56
N GLN A 181 -24.06 19.75 -13.72
CA GLN A 181 -23.86 18.75 -14.76
C GLN A 181 -22.92 17.61 -14.30
N GLU A 182 -21.83 17.93 -13.60
CA GLU A 182 -20.96 16.91 -12.98
C GLU A 182 -21.75 16.07 -11.94
N TYR A 183 -22.59 16.73 -11.14
CA TYR A 183 -23.43 16.05 -10.16
C TYR A 183 -24.49 15.12 -10.79
N TYR A 184 -25.05 15.49 -11.94
CA TYR A 184 -25.96 14.62 -12.69
C TYR A 184 -25.35 13.24 -12.99
N HIS A 185 -24.05 13.17 -13.29
CA HIS A 185 -23.37 11.88 -13.51
C HIS A 185 -23.31 11.01 -12.25
N ASN A 186 -23.20 11.63 -11.06
CA ASN A 186 -23.30 10.92 -9.79
C ASN A 186 -24.73 10.38 -9.57
N VAL A 187 -25.76 11.16 -9.91
CA VAL A 187 -27.16 10.70 -9.85
C VAL A 187 -27.39 9.52 -10.81
N LEU A 188 -26.90 9.59 -12.05
CA LEU A 188 -26.96 8.46 -12.98
C LEU A 188 -26.27 7.21 -12.40
N TYR A 189 -25.11 7.38 -11.77
CA TYR A 189 -24.37 6.30 -11.12
C TYR A 189 -25.18 5.63 -9.99
N ARG A 190 -25.72 6.44 -9.07
CA ARG A 190 -26.54 5.98 -7.94
C ARG A 190 -27.76 5.21 -8.42
N GLU A 191 -28.53 5.83 -9.32
CA GLU A 191 -29.79 5.26 -9.78
C GLU A 191 -29.57 4.03 -10.68
N ALA A 192 -28.49 3.97 -11.47
CA ALA A 192 -28.13 2.76 -12.22
C ALA A 192 -27.73 1.61 -11.28
N THR A 193 -26.90 1.91 -10.27
CA THR A 193 -26.48 0.95 -9.25
C THR A 193 -27.69 0.36 -8.54
N TRP A 194 -28.59 1.23 -8.05
CA TRP A 194 -29.79 0.82 -7.33
C TRP A 194 -30.75 0.03 -8.22
N SER A 195 -31.11 0.56 -9.39
CA SER A 195 -32.09 -0.06 -10.30
C SER A 195 -31.66 -1.47 -10.70
N LEU A 196 -30.36 -1.70 -10.92
CA LEU A 196 -29.86 -3.02 -11.29
C LEU A 196 -29.70 -3.97 -10.11
N ALA A 197 -29.35 -3.47 -8.92
CA ALA A 197 -29.10 -4.30 -7.76
C ALA A 197 -30.39 -4.71 -7.04
N GLU A 198 -31.34 -3.79 -6.87
CA GLU A 198 -32.58 -3.95 -6.09
C GLU A 198 -33.35 -5.24 -6.44
N PRO A 199 -33.55 -5.62 -7.71
CA PRO A 199 -34.33 -6.82 -8.06
C PRO A 199 -33.61 -8.14 -7.76
N ILE A 200 -32.31 -8.11 -7.45
CA ILE A 200 -31.45 -9.31 -7.36
C ILE A 200 -30.63 -9.39 -6.07
N LEU A 201 -30.94 -8.60 -5.04
CA LEU A 201 -30.15 -8.51 -3.81
C LEU A 201 -29.92 -9.87 -3.11
N GLU A 202 -30.91 -10.76 -3.17
CA GLU A 202 -30.90 -12.08 -2.53
C GLU A 202 -29.83 -13.02 -3.10
N GLN A 203 -29.43 -12.81 -4.35
CA GLN A 203 -28.44 -13.64 -5.03
C GLN A 203 -27.04 -13.03 -5.05
N LEU A 204 -26.87 -11.76 -4.67
CA LEU A 204 -25.57 -11.09 -4.72
C LEU A 204 -24.63 -11.61 -3.64
N GLU A 205 -23.41 -11.96 -4.07
CA GLU A 205 -22.29 -12.34 -3.21
C GLU A 205 -21.32 -11.18 -3.00
N SER A 206 -21.29 -10.23 -3.94
CA SER A 206 -20.57 -8.96 -3.81
C SER A 206 -21.42 -7.82 -4.34
N LEU A 207 -21.40 -6.70 -3.62
CA LEU A 207 -22.13 -5.49 -3.96
C LEU A 207 -21.23 -4.26 -3.78
N SER A 208 -21.10 -3.47 -4.84
CA SER A 208 -20.51 -2.14 -4.81
C SER A 208 -21.61 -1.08 -4.92
N PHE A 209 -21.59 -0.07 -4.05
CA PHE A 209 -22.59 1.01 -4.07
C PHE A 209 -22.04 2.33 -3.51
N PRO A 210 -22.64 3.48 -3.85
CA PRO A 210 -22.23 4.79 -3.32
C PRO A 210 -22.65 4.98 -1.86
N ILE A 211 -21.80 5.61 -1.04
CA ILE A 211 -22.07 5.84 0.39
C ILE A 211 -23.29 6.75 0.61
N SER A 212 -23.61 7.62 -0.33
CA SER A 212 -24.83 8.44 -0.30
C SER A 212 -26.13 7.61 -0.25
N ASP A 213 -26.12 6.40 -0.83
CA ASP A 213 -27.27 5.48 -0.88
C ASP A 213 -27.34 4.51 0.30
N ILE A 214 -26.42 4.60 1.26
CA ILE A 214 -26.29 3.65 2.38
C ILE A 214 -27.62 3.38 3.11
N ARG A 215 -28.47 4.40 3.23
CA ARG A 215 -29.79 4.30 3.88
C ARG A 215 -30.76 3.40 3.13
N ARG A 216 -30.76 3.43 1.79
CA ARG A 216 -31.62 2.56 0.98
C ARG A 216 -31.28 1.09 1.24
N TYR A 217 -29.98 0.76 1.28
CA TYR A 217 -29.51 -0.60 1.59
C TYR A 217 -29.75 -1.00 3.04
N LEU A 218 -29.62 -0.07 4.00
CA LEU A 218 -29.88 -0.34 5.41
C LEU A 218 -31.32 -0.78 5.65
N LEU A 219 -32.30 -0.15 4.98
CA LEU A 219 -33.72 -0.49 5.10
C LEU A 219 -34.07 -1.90 4.60
N ILE A 220 -33.26 -2.47 3.72
CA ILE A 220 -33.51 -3.78 3.09
C ILE A 220 -32.38 -4.78 3.35
N VAL A 221 -31.58 -4.54 4.40
CA VAL A 221 -30.43 -5.40 4.75
C VAL A 221 -30.82 -6.88 4.86
N GLY A 222 -32.06 -7.18 5.25
CA GLY A 222 -32.60 -8.54 5.32
C GLY A 222 -32.70 -9.29 3.98
N ARG A 223 -32.57 -8.60 2.84
CA ARG A 223 -32.51 -9.23 1.50
C ARG A 223 -31.10 -9.65 1.11
N LEU A 224 -30.05 -9.18 1.81
CA LEU A 224 -28.65 -9.40 1.45
C LEU A 224 -28.08 -10.73 1.97
N VAL A 225 -28.86 -11.81 1.92
CA VAL A 225 -28.58 -13.09 2.62
C VAL A 225 -27.23 -13.71 2.22
N ARG A 226 -26.86 -13.62 0.95
CA ARG A 226 -25.65 -14.22 0.38
C ARG A 226 -24.44 -13.29 0.33
N LEU A 227 -24.61 -12.05 0.79
CA LEU A 227 -23.61 -11.02 0.60
C LEU A 227 -22.36 -11.32 1.42
N ALA A 228 -21.27 -11.61 0.72
CA ALA A 228 -19.97 -11.89 1.31
C ALA A 228 -19.01 -10.70 1.22
N ARG A 229 -19.24 -9.78 0.28
CA ARG A 229 -18.37 -8.64 0.04
C ARG A 229 -19.16 -7.36 -0.19
N VAL A 230 -18.79 -6.30 0.51
CA VAL A 230 -19.30 -4.96 0.30
C VAL A 230 -18.15 -4.05 -0.11
N HIS A 231 -18.37 -3.25 -1.15
CA HIS A 231 -17.49 -2.18 -1.53
C HIS A 231 -18.27 -0.86 -1.57
N VAL A 232 -17.81 0.13 -0.80
CA VAL A 232 -18.51 1.42 -0.69
C VAL A 232 -17.71 2.49 -1.41
N HIS A 233 -18.29 3.10 -2.42
CA HIS A 233 -17.71 4.23 -3.12
C HIS A 233 -18.01 5.53 -2.35
N LEU A 234 -16.97 6.27 -1.99
CA LEU A 234 -17.07 7.54 -1.28
C LEU A 234 -17.43 8.65 -2.28
N ASP A 235 -18.69 8.70 -2.67
CA ASP A 235 -19.25 9.65 -3.64
C ASP A 235 -19.75 10.96 -3.01
N MET A 236 -19.47 11.17 -1.73
CA MET A 236 -19.76 12.39 -0.99
C MET A 236 -18.46 13.14 -0.67
N VAL A 237 -18.52 14.47 -0.61
CA VAL A 237 -17.35 15.28 -0.27
C VAL A 237 -17.19 15.35 1.24
N PHE A 238 -16.16 14.67 1.76
CA PHE A 238 -15.87 14.57 3.19
C PHE A 238 -14.74 15.46 3.67
N TYR A 239 -13.82 15.81 2.76
CA TYR A 239 -12.69 16.70 2.99
C TYR A 239 -12.47 17.56 1.74
N CYS A 240 -12.29 18.87 1.93
CA CYS A 240 -11.94 19.81 0.87
C CYS A 240 -10.72 20.60 1.35
N GLU A 241 -9.55 20.41 0.74
CA GLU A 241 -8.29 21.06 1.15
C GLU A 241 -8.39 22.59 1.25
N CYS A 242 -9.24 23.21 0.41
CA CYS A 242 -9.43 24.67 0.41
C CYS A 242 -10.46 25.18 1.43
N CYS A 243 -11.19 24.30 2.12
CA CYS A 243 -12.09 24.70 3.20
C CYS A 243 -11.43 24.37 4.55
N ASP A 244 -10.91 25.40 5.22
CA ASP A 244 -10.34 25.28 6.57
C ASP A 244 -11.35 24.63 7.52
N GLU A 245 -10.96 23.49 8.10
CA GLU A 245 -11.70 22.72 9.10
C GLU A 245 -12.18 23.59 10.29
N SER A 246 -11.57 24.74 10.54
CA SER A 246 -12.02 25.67 11.58
C SER A 246 -13.34 26.40 11.27
N ASN A 247 -13.81 26.40 10.01
CA ASN A 247 -14.96 27.19 9.60
C ASN A 247 -16.30 26.56 10.07
N ILE A 248 -17.04 27.28 10.91
CA ILE A 248 -18.37 26.91 11.45
C ILE A 248 -19.37 26.56 10.33
N ALA A 249 -19.24 27.15 9.14
CA ALA A 249 -20.09 26.83 7.99
C ALA A 249 -20.01 25.36 7.55
N GLN A 250 -18.99 24.61 7.97
CA GLN A 250 -18.82 23.19 7.65
C GLN A 250 -19.58 22.23 8.56
N GLU A 251 -20.20 22.70 9.65
CA GLU A 251 -20.81 21.80 10.65
C GLU A 251 -21.91 20.87 10.07
N PRO A 252 -22.82 21.34 9.19
CA PRO A 252 -23.81 20.46 8.55
C PRO A 252 -23.15 19.34 7.73
N ARG A 253 -22.03 19.61 7.04
CA ARG A 253 -21.28 18.59 6.28
C ARG A 253 -20.63 17.58 7.19
N ARG A 254 -20.01 18.02 8.28
CA ARG A 254 -19.41 17.14 9.29
C ARG A 254 -20.45 16.21 9.88
N MET A 255 -21.62 16.73 10.22
CA MET A 255 -22.73 15.94 10.74
C MET A 255 -23.25 14.93 9.71
N ARG A 256 -23.35 15.33 8.44
CA ARG A 256 -23.75 14.42 7.36
C ARG A 256 -22.72 13.33 7.12
N LYS A 257 -21.42 13.66 7.09
CA LYS A 257 -20.30 12.71 7.02
C LYS A 257 -20.37 11.69 8.15
N LYS A 258 -20.45 12.18 9.40
CA LYS A 258 -20.58 11.34 10.59
C LYS A 258 -21.79 10.42 10.50
N ARG A 259 -22.93 10.94 10.04
CA ARG A 259 -24.16 10.17 9.84
C ARG A 259 -24.00 9.10 8.76
N ALA A 260 -23.41 9.39 7.61
CA ALA A 260 -23.20 8.42 6.54
C ALA A 260 -22.29 7.25 6.96
N PHE A 261 -21.19 7.55 7.66
CA PHE A 261 -20.32 6.51 8.22
C PHE A 261 -20.97 5.75 9.38
N HIS A 262 -21.80 6.41 10.19
CA HIS A 262 -22.60 5.73 11.20
C HIS A 262 -23.62 4.77 10.57
N ASP A 263 -24.32 5.20 9.53
CA ASP A 263 -25.26 4.36 8.77
C ASP A 263 -24.51 3.17 8.10
N LEU A 264 -23.24 3.35 7.70
CA LEU A 264 -22.39 2.26 7.20
C LEU A 264 -22.06 1.24 8.29
N ILE A 265 -21.65 1.70 9.48
CA ILE A 265 -21.42 0.83 10.64
C ILE A 265 -22.71 0.05 10.96
N GLN A 266 -23.87 0.72 10.99
CA GLN A 266 -25.17 0.10 11.24
C GLN A 266 -25.53 -0.95 10.17
N LEU A 267 -25.23 -0.71 8.89
CA LEU A 267 -25.46 -1.68 7.83
C LEU A 267 -24.66 -2.96 8.09
N VAL A 268 -23.37 -2.81 8.40
CA VAL A 268 -22.47 -3.93 8.67
C VAL A 268 -22.92 -4.69 9.92
N GLU A 269 -23.23 -3.97 11.00
CA GLU A 269 -23.73 -4.54 12.25
C GLU A 269 -25.03 -5.33 12.03
N ALA A 270 -26.00 -4.72 11.35
CA ALA A 270 -27.29 -5.34 11.06
C ALA A 270 -27.13 -6.58 10.18
N HIS A 271 -26.25 -6.53 9.18
CA HIS A 271 -25.96 -7.67 8.30
C HIS A 271 -25.30 -8.82 9.06
N VAL A 272 -24.22 -8.56 9.80
CA VAL A 272 -23.51 -9.57 10.60
C VAL A 272 -24.44 -10.22 11.63
N ARG A 273 -25.34 -9.44 12.24
CA ARG A 273 -26.35 -9.96 13.18
C ARG A 273 -27.37 -10.87 12.51
N LEU A 274 -27.85 -10.52 11.31
CA LEU A 274 -28.85 -11.29 10.57
C LEU A 274 -28.26 -12.53 9.88
N PHE A 275 -27.02 -12.43 9.39
CA PHE A 275 -26.33 -13.47 8.61
C PHE A 275 -24.92 -13.72 9.15
N PRO A 276 -24.78 -14.33 10.34
CA PRO A 276 -23.49 -14.51 10.99
C PRO A 276 -22.47 -15.25 10.11
N GLY A 277 -21.30 -14.65 9.90
CA GLY A 277 -20.21 -15.22 9.11
C GLY A 277 -20.38 -15.17 7.58
N CYS A 278 -21.50 -14.66 7.07
CA CYS A 278 -21.69 -14.47 5.63
C CYS A 278 -20.79 -13.34 5.08
N LEU A 279 -20.87 -12.15 5.69
CA LEU A 279 -20.07 -10.99 5.29
C LEU A 279 -18.62 -11.16 5.71
N LYS A 280 -17.71 -11.15 4.74
CA LYS A 280 -16.27 -11.42 4.93
C LYS A 280 -15.42 -10.17 4.76
N THR A 281 -15.82 -9.28 3.86
CA THR A 281 -15.03 -8.10 3.51
C THR A 281 -15.91 -6.89 3.30
N VAL A 282 -15.53 -5.78 3.91
CA VAL A 282 -16.06 -4.44 3.63
C VAL A 282 -14.86 -3.59 3.27
N THR A 283 -14.94 -2.87 2.16
CA THR A 283 -13.87 -1.99 1.67
C THR A 283 -14.46 -0.67 1.21
N THR A 284 -13.66 0.38 1.21
CA THR A 284 -14.06 1.69 0.69
C THR A 284 -13.08 2.17 -0.36
N SER A 285 -13.55 2.90 -1.37
CA SER A 285 -12.69 3.61 -2.33
C SER A 285 -13.20 5.00 -2.59
N ASP A 286 -12.32 5.91 -2.98
CA ASP A 286 -12.76 7.18 -3.57
C ASP A 286 -13.50 6.91 -4.88
N ALA A 287 -14.67 7.53 -5.03
CA ALA A 287 -15.42 7.43 -6.26
C ALA A 287 -14.85 8.31 -7.39
N CYS A 288 -13.97 9.26 -7.04
CA CYS A 288 -13.36 10.23 -7.95
C CYS A 288 -14.36 11.12 -8.70
N PHE A 289 -15.62 11.21 -8.25
CA PHE A 289 -16.62 12.13 -8.82
C PHE A 289 -16.26 13.60 -8.59
N TRP A 290 -15.42 13.87 -7.59
CA TRP A 290 -15.13 15.22 -7.14
C TRP A 290 -13.64 15.51 -7.24
N GLU A 291 -13.28 16.61 -7.89
CA GLU A 291 -11.88 17.02 -8.03
C GLU A 291 -11.21 17.54 -6.73
N VAL A 292 -11.80 17.35 -5.54
CA VAL A 292 -11.36 17.97 -4.26
C VAL A 292 -10.29 17.18 -3.50
N GLY A 293 -9.56 16.33 -4.20
CA GLY A 293 -8.56 15.44 -3.62
C GLY A 293 -9.17 14.13 -3.14
N SER A 294 -8.29 13.19 -2.84
CA SER A 294 -8.66 11.80 -2.53
C SER A 294 -9.48 11.71 -1.25
N GLN A 295 -10.66 11.11 -1.32
CA GLN A 295 -11.49 10.80 -0.16
C GLN A 295 -11.08 9.44 0.44
N SER A 296 -11.07 9.33 1.77
CA SER A 296 -10.79 8.07 2.47
C SER A 296 -11.76 7.86 3.64
N CYS A 297 -12.01 6.60 3.98
CA CYS A 297 -12.80 6.26 5.16
C CYS A 297 -11.98 6.57 6.42
N PRO A 298 -12.57 7.23 7.44
CA PRO A 298 -11.90 7.45 8.71
C PRO A 298 -11.43 6.13 9.34
N ALA A 299 -10.20 6.13 9.85
CA ALA A 299 -9.56 4.95 10.44
C ALA A 299 -10.36 4.30 11.59
N ASP A 300 -11.03 5.10 12.41
CA ASP A 300 -11.90 4.66 13.50
C ASP A 300 -13.14 3.92 12.97
N VAL A 301 -13.72 4.39 11.88
CA VAL A 301 -14.84 3.73 11.20
C VAL A 301 -14.40 2.40 10.59
N GLU A 302 -13.26 2.38 9.88
CA GLU A 302 -12.71 1.13 9.33
C GLU A 302 -12.42 0.11 10.43
N TYR A 303 -11.82 0.54 11.54
CA TYR A 303 -11.54 -0.33 12.68
C TYR A 303 -12.80 -0.96 13.28
N GLU A 304 -13.86 -0.18 13.52
CA GLU A 304 -15.14 -0.70 14.03
C GLU A 304 -15.80 -1.67 13.05
N ILE A 305 -15.76 -1.36 11.74
CA ILE A 305 -16.23 -2.29 10.69
C ILE A 305 -15.46 -3.60 10.76
N TYR A 306 -14.13 -3.57 10.77
CA TYR A 306 -13.33 -4.80 10.77
C TYR A 306 -13.54 -5.62 12.04
N LYS A 307 -13.76 -4.99 13.20
CA LYS A 307 -14.03 -5.69 14.46
C LYS A 307 -15.28 -6.57 14.42
N MET A 308 -16.28 -6.19 13.60
CA MET A 308 -17.51 -6.96 13.40
C MET A 308 -17.35 -8.12 12.39
N LEU A 309 -16.33 -8.09 11.54
CA LEU A 309 -16.11 -9.09 10.50
C LEU A 309 -15.35 -10.32 11.04
N PRO A 310 -15.42 -11.48 10.34
CA PRO A 310 -14.65 -12.65 10.74
C PRO A 310 -13.14 -12.48 10.45
N SER A 311 -12.28 -12.97 11.35
CA SER A 311 -10.82 -12.84 11.29
C SER A 311 -10.10 -13.73 10.26
N GLN A 312 -10.73 -14.04 9.12
CA GLN A 312 -10.18 -14.92 8.06
C GLN A 312 -8.92 -14.35 7.35
N PHE A 313 -8.39 -13.23 7.83
CA PHE A 313 -7.26 -12.55 7.23
C PHE A 313 -5.93 -13.17 7.69
N GLN A 314 -5.14 -13.64 6.72
CA GLN A 314 -3.80 -14.17 6.95
C GLN A 314 -2.78 -13.20 6.33
N PRO A 315 -2.37 -12.13 7.04
CA PRO A 315 -1.46 -11.14 6.49
C PRO A 315 -0.07 -11.74 6.25
N THR A 316 0.48 -11.51 5.06
CA THR A 316 1.91 -11.73 4.76
C THR A 316 2.73 -10.45 4.87
N PHE A 317 2.06 -9.29 4.82
CA PHE A 317 2.67 -7.99 5.04
C PHE A 317 1.71 -7.07 5.81
N ILE A 318 2.26 -6.08 6.51
CA ILE A 318 1.54 -5.02 7.20
C ILE A 318 1.89 -3.67 6.54
N SER A 319 0.85 -2.90 6.22
CA SER A 319 0.94 -1.57 5.62
C SER A 319 -0.20 -0.69 6.14
N GLU A 320 -0.15 0.60 5.84
CA GLU A 320 -1.24 1.54 6.14
C GLU A 320 -2.60 1.03 5.65
N ALA A 321 -2.66 0.52 4.41
CA ALA A 321 -3.89 0.04 3.78
C ALA A 321 -4.54 -1.20 4.43
N ASN A 322 -3.82 -1.96 5.26
CA ASN A 322 -4.36 -3.18 5.89
C ASN A 322 -4.21 -3.21 7.41
N TRP A 323 -3.61 -2.18 8.00
CA TRP A 323 -3.34 -2.14 9.44
C TRP A 323 -4.63 -2.26 10.25
N TRP A 324 -5.69 -1.54 9.90
CA TRP A 324 -6.94 -1.55 10.67
C TRP A 324 -7.60 -2.93 10.71
N LYS A 325 -7.47 -3.71 9.63
CA LYS A 325 -7.92 -5.10 9.56
C LYS A 325 -7.10 -6.02 10.48
N VAL A 326 -5.80 -5.80 10.57
CA VAL A 326 -4.93 -6.53 11.51
C VAL A 326 -5.23 -6.14 12.95
N ALA A 327 -5.35 -4.83 13.21
CA ALA A 327 -5.57 -4.28 14.55
C ALA A 327 -6.89 -4.76 15.15
N ALA A 328 -7.97 -4.83 14.37
CA ALA A 328 -9.29 -5.26 14.83
C ALA A 328 -9.33 -6.70 15.38
N HIS A 329 -8.40 -7.56 14.95
CA HIS A 329 -8.30 -8.95 15.39
C HIS A 329 -6.89 -9.28 15.84
N LEU A 330 -6.20 -8.31 16.44
CA LEU A 330 -4.79 -8.45 16.74
C LEU A 330 -4.55 -9.72 17.56
N GLU A 331 -5.37 -10.01 18.56
CA GLU A 331 -5.23 -11.17 19.44
C GLU A 331 -5.42 -12.53 18.74
N THR A 332 -6.25 -12.61 17.69
CA THR A 332 -6.63 -13.89 17.08
C THR A 332 -5.94 -14.17 15.74
N ILE A 333 -5.46 -13.14 15.04
CA ILE A 333 -4.76 -13.30 13.76
C ILE A 333 -3.38 -13.96 13.96
N ASP A 334 -3.07 -14.95 13.13
CA ASP A 334 -1.71 -15.47 13.04
C ASP A 334 -0.80 -14.48 12.29
N LEU A 335 0.13 -13.87 13.02
CA LEU A 335 1.13 -12.94 12.48
C LEU A 335 2.46 -13.64 12.11
N SER A 336 2.59 -14.95 12.35
CA SER A 336 3.85 -15.67 12.14
C SER A 336 4.37 -15.59 10.70
N ARG A 337 3.47 -15.38 9.72
CA ARG A 337 3.76 -15.28 8.28
C ARG A 337 4.07 -13.87 7.80
N VAL A 338 3.96 -12.86 8.66
CA VAL A 338 4.24 -11.47 8.29
C VAL A 338 5.74 -11.29 8.11
N TRP A 339 6.17 -11.15 6.85
CA TRP A 339 7.59 -10.99 6.52
C TRP A 339 7.98 -9.53 6.27
N GLN A 340 7.01 -8.65 6.04
CA GLN A 340 7.23 -7.23 5.79
C GLN A 340 6.27 -6.35 6.58
N ILE A 341 6.80 -5.31 7.21
CA ILE A 341 6.04 -4.22 7.82
C ILE A 341 6.52 -2.93 7.17
N LYS A 342 5.65 -2.25 6.42
CA LYS A 342 5.98 -0.99 5.73
C LYS A 342 5.62 0.25 6.54
N TRP A 343 4.67 0.10 7.47
CA TRP A 343 4.12 1.20 8.24
C TRP A 343 3.49 0.64 9.52
N LEU A 344 3.67 1.36 10.64
CA LEU A 344 2.97 1.15 11.89
C LEU A 344 2.56 2.53 12.43
N PRO A 345 1.34 2.70 12.94
CA PRO A 345 0.91 3.98 13.49
C PRO A 345 1.70 4.31 14.76
N PRO A 346 2.15 5.56 14.96
CA PRO A 346 2.97 5.93 16.11
C PRO A 346 2.21 5.93 17.45
N ARG A 347 0.87 5.97 17.44
CA ARG A 347 0.03 6.17 18.64
C ARG A 347 -0.51 4.90 19.28
N VAL A 348 -0.31 3.71 18.71
CA VAL A 348 -0.79 2.44 19.30
C VAL A 348 0.25 1.88 20.29
N VAL A 349 0.70 2.75 21.20
CA VAL A 349 1.88 2.58 22.06
C VAL A 349 1.81 1.34 22.96
N THR A 350 0.61 0.85 23.29
CA THR A 350 0.44 -0.25 24.26
C THR A 350 0.43 -1.66 23.66
N GLY A 351 0.56 -1.81 22.33
CA GLY A 351 0.46 -3.13 21.68
C GLY A 351 1.64 -3.54 20.80
N HIS A 352 2.50 -2.61 20.37
CA HIS A 352 3.47 -2.88 19.30
C HIS A 352 4.52 -3.96 19.60
N GLU A 353 4.99 -4.06 20.85
CA GLU A 353 5.94 -5.11 21.24
C GLU A 353 5.33 -6.49 20.99
N SER A 354 4.05 -6.67 21.33
CA SER A 354 3.33 -7.90 21.08
C SER A 354 3.21 -8.23 19.59
N VAL A 355 3.07 -7.21 18.74
CA VAL A 355 2.98 -7.38 17.27
C VAL A 355 4.31 -7.86 16.70
N LEU A 356 5.40 -7.13 16.96
CA LEU A 356 6.72 -7.48 16.44
C LEU A 356 7.17 -8.86 16.93
N ARG A 357 6.92 -9.19 18.21
CA ARG A 357 7.23 -10.50 18.78
C ARG A 357 6.45 -11.66 18.15
N ARG A 358 5.26 -11.41 17.59
CA ARG A 358 4.44 -12.42 16.91
C ARG A 358 4.75 -12.56 15.42
N CYS A 359 5.38 -11.55 14.81
CA CYS A 359 5.82 -11.58 13.42
C CYS A 359 7.09 -12.43 13.23
N ARG A 360 6.97 -13.75 13.38
CA ARG A 360 8.12 -14.69 13.35
C ARG A 360 8.84 -14.75 11.99
N GLY A 361 8.13 -14.46 10.91
CA GLY A 361 8.68 -14.36 9.55
C GLY A 361 9.30 -13.00 9.20
N LEU A 362 9.35 -12.03 10.12
CA LEU A 362 9.73 -10.65 9.82
C LEU A 362 11.16 -10.52 9.28
N CYS A 363 11.27 -10.08 8.02
CA CYS A 363 12.54 -9.83 7.34
C CYS A 363 12.75 -8.33 7.04
N TRP A 364 11.67 -7.57 6.86
CA TRP A 364 11.74 -6.13 6.52
C TRP A 364 10.82 -5.30 7.42
N LEU A 365 11.41 -4.38 8.18
CA LEU A 365 10.72 -3.36 8.97
C LEU A 365 11.00 -1.94 8.43
N THR A 366 9.96 -1.23 8.04
CA THR A 366 9.94 0.22 7.78
C THR A 366 8.93 0.86 8.72
N VAL A 367 9.38 1.79 9.56
CA VAL A 367 8.51 2.52 10.49
C VAL A 367 8.89 3.99 10.56
N GLN A 368 7.93 4.84 10.93
CA GLN A 368 8.21 6.26 11.11
C GLN A 368 9.21 6.47 12.25
N SER A 369 8.97 5.83 13.39
CA SER A 369 9.89 5.76 14.53
C SER A 369 9.69 4.43 15.25
N LEU A 370 10.64 4.05 16.11
CA LEU A 370 10.45 2.86 16.95
C LEU A 370 9.33 3.14 17.97
N PRO A 371 8.33 2.24 18.10
CA PRO A 371 7.04 2.55 18.71
C PRO A 371 7.05 2.70 20.23
N ALA A 372 8.01 2.10 20.93
CA ALA A 372 8.15 2.15 22.39
C ALA A 372 9.57 1.78 22.81
N ARG A 373 9.94 2.17 24.04
CA ARG A 373 11.17 1.73 24.70
C ARG A 373 11.06 0.24 25.03
N GLY A 374 12.10 -0.52 24.71
CA GLY A 374 12.17 -1.97 24.88
C GLY A 374 11.55 -2.77 23.73
N CYS A 375 11.27 -2.18 22.56
CA CYS A 375 10.52 -2.88 21.50
C CYS A 375 11.21 -4.13 20.92
N PHE A 376 12.53 -4.24 21.16
CA PHE A 376 13.35 -5.41 20.81
C PHE A 376 13.94 -6.14 22.02
N ASP A 377 13.59 -5.78 23.26
CA ASP A 377 14.11 -6.44 24.46
C ASP A 377 13.81 -7.95 24.45
N TRP A 378 12.64 -8.34 23.94
CA TRP A 378 12.29 -9.76 23.74
C TRP A 378 13.26 -10.48 22.78
N ALA A 379 13.69 -9.82 21.70
CA ALA A 379 14.59 -10.42 20.71
C ALA A 379 16.02 -10.51 21.24
N VAL A 380 16.44 -9.52 22.04
CA VAL A 380 17.69 -9.56 22.80
C VAL A 380 17.69 -10.75 23.75
N GLN A 381 16.61 -10.93 24.52
CA GLN A 381 16.49 -12.03 25.48
C GLN A 381 16.49 -13.39 24.78
N GLU A 382 15.73 -13.57 23.69
CA GLU A 382 15.70 -14.83 22.92
C GLU A 382 17.09 -15.17 22.36
N LYS A 383 17.85 -14.17 21.89
CA LYS A 383 19.23 -14.37 21.44
C LYS A 383 20.16 -14.74 22.59
N MET A 384 20.09 -14.05 23.72
CA MET A 384 20.90 -14.36 24.91
C MET A 384 20.62 -15.76 25.45
N ASP A 385 19.35 -16.17 25.46
CA ASP A 385 18.96 -17.51 25.90
C ASP A 385 19.53 -18.59 24.97
N LEU A 386 19.60 -18.35 23.66
CA LEU A 386 20.22 -19.25 22.68
C LEU A 386 21.75 -19.29 22.80
N GLU A 387 22.38 -18.15 23.10
CA GLU A 387 23.85 -18.03 23.17
C GLU A 387 24.44 -18.49 24.51
N ARG A 388 23.63 -18.63 25.58
CA ARG A 388 24.10 -19.11 26.90
C ARG A 388 24.74 -20.51 26.79
N PRO A 389 26.08 -20.62 26.86
CA PRO A 389 26.77 -21.89 26.78
C PRO A 389 26.59 -22.60 28.13
N GLY A 390 26.08 -23.83 28.14
CA GLY A 390 26.17 -24.70 29.32
C GLY A 390 24.92 -24.83 30.19
N GLN A 391 23.72 -24.64 29.65
CA GLN A 391 22.63 -25.49 30.14
C GLN A 391 22.79 -26.83 29.45
N ASP A 392 23.66 -27.65 30.03
CA ASP A 392 23.70 -29.09 29.77
C ASP A 392 22.27 -29.58 29.95
N HIS A 393 21.54 -29.70 28.85
CA HIS A 393 20.60 -30.78 28.65
C HIS A 393 21.44 -32.06 28.72
N ALA A 394 21.92 -32.39 29.92
CA ALA A 394 21.96 -33.74 30.40
C ALA A 394 20.53 -34.24 30.24
N SER A 395 20.20 -34.65 29.01
CA SER A 395 19.89 -36.02 28.70
C SER A 395 19.36 -36.71 29.94
N THR A 396 18.17 -36.29 30.38
CA THR A 396 17.19 -37.17 30.99
C THR A 396 16.72 -38.13 29.90
N THR A 397 17.66 -38.80 29.22
CA THR A 397 17.49 -40.19 28.83
C THR A 397 17.34 -40.91 30.16
N THR A 398 16.10 -40.98 30.60
CA THR A 398 15.62 -41.99 31.53
C THR A 398 15.98 -43.32 30.90
N THR A 399 17.22 -43.75 31.11
CA THR A 399 17.70 -45.07 30.77
C THR A 399 16.89 -45.96 31.70
N THR A 400 15.83 -46.52 31.14
CA THR A 400 15.01 -47.52 31.77
C THR A 400 15.92 -48.72 31.99
N VAL A 401 16.57 -48.76 33.16
CA VAL A 401 17.23 -49.97 33.63
C VAL A 401 16.12 -50.98 33.83
N VAL A 402 15.98 -51.86 32.85
CA VAL A 402 15.20 -53.09 32.94
C VAL A 402 15.87 -53.95 34.01
N GLY A 403 15.42 -53.81 35.25
CA GLY A 403 15.66 -54.77 36.31
C GLY A 403 14.59 -55.86 36.24
N PRO A 404 14.94 -57.14 35.99
CA PRO A 404 13.97 -58.22 36.01
C PRO A 404 13.68 -58.63 37.46
N GLY A 405 12.41 -58.52 37.85
CA GLY A 405 11.82 -59.32 38.91
C GLY A 405 11.79 -58.69 40.30
N LEU A 406 10.63 -58.17 40.69
CA LEU A 406 9.93 -58.67 41.87
C LEU A 406 8.49 -58.14 41.95
N VAL A 407 7.59 -59.12 42.12
CA VAL A 407 6.15 -59.03 42.35
C VAL A 407 5.84 -58.13 43.54
N ARG A 408 4.96 -57.11 43.38
CA ARG A 408 3.78 -56.91 44.26
C ARG A 408 2.94 -55.66 43.98
N ARG A 409 1.64 -55.95 43.89
CA ARG A 409 0.43 -55.20 44.32
C ARG A 409 -0.04 -53.97 43.53
N PRO A 410 -1.32 -53.97 43.09
CA PRO A 410 -1.99 -52.79 42.57
C PRO A 410 -2.57 -51.95 43.73
N PRO A 411 -2.30 -50.64 43.81
CA PRO A 411 -3.18 -49.73 44.50
C PRO A 411 -4.16 -49.10 43.51
N SER A 412 -5.43 -49.42 43.70
CA SER A 412 -6.56 -48.48 43.70
C SER A 412 -6.52 -47.31 42.70
N ARG A 413 -7.27 -47.50 41.61
CA ARG A 413 -7.92 -46.43 40.84
C ARG A 413 -8.84 -45.62 41.77
N GLN A 414 -8.39 -44.46 42.25
CA GLN A 414 -9.24 -43.33 42.60
C GLN A 414 -8.34 -42.14 42.94
N GLN A 415 -8.63 -40.97 42.36
CA GLN A 415 -7.96 -39.66 42.51
C GLN A 415 -6.68 -39.43 41.69
N GLN A 416 -6.84 -39.18 40.39
CA GLN A 416 -5.95 -38.33 39.59
C GLN A 416 -6.82 -37.42 38.72
N ASP A 417 -7.40 -36.37 39.31
CA ASP A 417 -8.16 -35.36 38.57
C ASP A 417 -7.94 -33.93 39.09
N THR A 418 -6.82 -33.68 39.78
CA THR A 418 -6.51 -32.34 40.28
C THR A 418 -5.04 -32.00 40.06
N LEU A 419 -4.81 -30.92 39.29
CA LEU A 419 -3.54 -30.27 38.95
C LEU A 419 -2.71 -30.91 37.82
N SER A 420 -3.21 -30.81 36.60
CA SER A 420 -2.33 -30.53 35.45
C SER A 420 -1.69 -29.16 35.68
N LYS A 421 -0.57 -29.11 36.43
CA LYS A 421 0.31 -27.94 36.48
C LYS A 421 0.73 -27.67 35.04
N SER A 422 0.14 -26.65 34.42
CA SER A 422 0.50 -26.21 33.09
C SER A 422 2.00 -25.96 33.08
N THR A 423 2.73 -26.81 32.35
CA THR A 423 4.13 -26.54 32.05
C THR A 423 4.19 -25.12 31.47
N PRO A 424 5.09 -24.25 31.94
CA PRO A 424 5.16 -22.89 31.43
C PRO A 424 5.29 -22.94 29.90
N PRO A 425 4.58 -22.08 29.16
CA PRO A 425 4.61 -22.09 27.70
C PRO A 425 6.06 -22.01 27.22
N GLN A 426 6.48 -22.97 26.38
CA GLN A 426 7.83 -22.98 25.85
C GLN A 426 8.12 -21.66 25.11
N PRO A 427 9.35 -21.12 25.21
CA PRO A 427 9.71 -19.91 24.48
C PRO A 427 9.51 -20.08 22.97
N ALA A 428 8.92 -19.10 22.30
CA ALA A 428 8.58 -19.19 20.89
C ALA A 428 9.78 -19.44 19.95
N HIS A 429 10.98 -19.01 20.34
CA HIS A 429 12.22 -19.24 19.59
C HIS A 429 12.62 -20.73 19.51
N VAL A 430 12.14 -21.58 20.44
CA VAL A 430 12.42 -23.02 20.41
C VAL A 430 11.75 -23.69 19.21
N HIS A 431 10.55 -23.22 18.84
CA HIS A 431 9.80 -23.78 17.72
C HIS A 431 10.10 -23.10 16.38
N HIS A 432 10.34 -21.79 16.39
CA HIS A 432 10.44 -20.98 15.16
C HIS A 432 11.86 -20.49 14.85
N GLY A 433 12.81 -20.66 15.77
CA GLY A 433 14.12 -20.02 15.71
C GLY A 433 14.05 -18.51 16.01
N LEU A 434 15.22 -17.85 15.91
CA LEU A 434 15.33 -16.40 16.02
C LEU A 434 14.77 -15.72 14.77
N VAL A 435 14.14 -14.56 14.97
CA VAL A 435 13.63 -13.72 13.87
C VAL A 435 14.80 -13.16 13.05
N LYS A 436 14.74 -13.31 11.72
CA LYS A 436 15.80 -12.93 10.79
C LYS A 436 15.54 -11.56 10.17
N LEU A 437 15.55 -10.50 10.98
CA LEU A 437 15.39 -9.15 10.44
C LEU A 437 16.59 -8.79 9.55
N GLU A 438 16.36 -8.63 8.24
CA GLU A 438 17.40 -8.31 7.25
C GLU A 438 17.45 -6.81 6.93
N ARG A 439 16.29 -6.14 6.95
CA ARG A 439 16.16 -4.74 6.53
C ARG A 439 15.41 -3.92 7.57
N LEU A 440 16.06 -2.87 8.06
CA LEU A 440 15.49 -1.89 8.99
C LEU A 440 15.53 -0.49 8.39
N VAL A 441 14.38 0.15 8.27
CA VAL A 441 14.23 1.52 7.78
C VAL A 441 13.46 2.35 8.80
N LEU A 442 14.09 3.40 9.31
CA LEU A 442 13.50 4.36 10.22
C LEU A 442 13.42 5.71 9.51
N GLU A 443 12.23 6.30 9.43
CA GLU A 443 12.08 7.67 8.93
C GLU A 443 12.68 8.67 9.93
N GLU A 444 12.48 8.43 11.22
CA GLU A 444 12.98 9.23 12.33
C GLU A 444 13.47 8.32 13.47
N CYS A 445 14.60 8.66 14.07
CA CYS A 445 15.13 7.98 15.26
C CYS A 445 15.69 9.03 16.24
N ARG A 446 15.17 9.02 17.47
CA ARG A 446 15.65 9.89 18.55
C ARG A 446 16.77 9.20 19.32
N MET A 447 17.90 9.87 19.46
CA MET A 447 19.10 9.36 20.12
C MET A 447 19.27 9.96 21.53
N PRO A 448 19.91 9.25 22.48
CA PRO A 448 20.34 7.86 22.38
C PRO A 448 19.13 6.90 22.30
N SER A 449 19.20 5.91 21.43
CA SER A 449 18.12 4.94 21.22
C SER A 449 18.57 3.55 21.68
N ARG A 450 18.22 3.20 22.93
CA ARG A 450 18.43 1.85 23.45
C ARG A 450 17.79 0.79 22.54
N ASP A 451 16.68 1.11 21.89
CA ASP A 451 15.99 0.20 20.98
C ASP A 451 16.74 -0.04 19.68
N LEU A 452 17.42 0.99 19.17
CA LEU A 452 18.28 0.84 17.99
C LEU A 452 19.45 -0.09 18.33
N ASP A 453 20.11 0.12 19.48
CA ASP A 453 21.22 -0.73 19.92
C ASP A 453 20.75 -2.16 20.21
N ALA A 454 19.57 -2.32 20.82
CA ALA A 454 18.91 -3.62 21.01
C ALA A 454 18.62 -4.32 19.67
N ALA A 455 18.18 -3.60 18.64
CA ALA A 455 17.98 -4.16 17.31
C ALA A 455 19.30 -4.63 16.69
N PHE A 456 20.36 -3.83 16.78
CA PHE A 456 21.68 -4.21 16.29
C PHE A 456 22.23 -5.44 17.01
N PHE A 457 22.04 -5.54 18.32
CA PHE A 457 22.41 -6.73 19.08
C PHE A 457 21.56 -7.95 18.70
N ALA A 458 20.23 -7.84 18.77
CA ALA A 458 19.31 -8.95 18.56
C ALA A 458 19.42 -9.55 17.15
N PHE A 459 19.60 -8.69 16.13
CA PHE A 459 19.60 -9.11 14.71
C PHE A 459 20.99 -9.09 14.09
N SER A 460 22.05 -9.14 14.90
CA SER A 460 23.42 -8.94 14.43
C SER A 460 23.85 -9.90 13.30
N GLN A 461 23.30 -11.11 13.30
CA GLN A 461 23.61 -12.16 12.33
C GLN A 461 22.76 -12.10 11.05
N SER A 462 21.65 -11.36 11.05
CA SER A 462 20.72 -11.29 9.90
C SER A 462 20.68 -9.91 9.24
N LEU A 463 20.99 -8.84 9.98
CA LEU A 463 20.81 -7.46 9.52
C LEU A 463 21.78 -7.11 8.38
N ARG A 464 21.22 -6.79 7.20
CA ARG A 464 21.94 -6.50 5.96
C ARG A 464 21.85 -5.04 5.54
N TYR A 465 20.73 -4.38 5.84
CA TYR A 465 20.45 -3.03 5.41
C TYR A 465 19.83 -2.23 6.55
N VAL A 466 20.47 -1.11 6.91
CA VAL A 466 19.90 -0.13 7.84
C VAL A 466 19.85 1.24 7.19
N ARG A 467 18.69 1.89 7.25
CA ARG A 467 18.52 3.28 6.84
C ARG A 467 17.78 4.08 7.89
N ILE A 468 18.38 5.17 8.34
CA ILE A 468 17.77 6.14 9.26
C ILE A 468 17.76 7.49 8.55
N LYS A 469 16.58 7.95 8.12
CA LYS A 469 16.45 9.18 7.30
C LYS A 469 16.57 10.47 8.12
N ALA A 470 16.21 10.43 9.40
CA ALA A 470 16.35 11.56 10.30
C ALA A 470 16.76 11.11 11.70
N LEU A 471 18.05 11.23 12.01
CA LEU A 471 18.56 11.13 13.36
C LEU A 471 18.33 12.46 14.09
N ARG A 472 17.66 12.39 15.24
CA ARG A 472 17.40 13.55 16.11
C ARG A 472 18.02 13.35 17.48
N GLY A 473 18.77 14.34 17.95
CA GLY A 473 19.27 14.37 19.32
C GLY A 473 18.17 14.86 20.28
N PRO A 474 18.43 14.82 21.60
CA PRO A 474 17.63 15.55 22.57
C PRO A 474 17.58 17.05 22.22
N GLU A 475 16.52 17.74 22.63
CA GLU A 475 16.42 19.19 22.49
C GLU A 475 17.68 19.84 23.10
N ASN A 476 18.30 20.78 22.37
CA ASN A 476 19.56 21.46 22.71
C ASN A 476 20.86 20.65 22.55
N VAL A 477 20.80 19.36 22.21
CA VAL A 477 22.00 18.57 21.95
C VAL A 477 22.32 18.58 20.47
N GLN A 478 23.37 19.33 20.11
CA GLN A 478 23.84 19.37 18.73
C GLN A 478 24.56 18.10 18.30
N THR A 479 25.04 17.26 19.22
CA THR A 479 25.91 16.11 18.89
C THR A 479 25.26 14.77 19.21
N ILE A 480 25.20 13.88 18.22
CA ILE A 480 24.70 12.51 18.33
C ILE A 480 25.89 11.57 18.20
N TYR A 481 26.02 10.63 19.14
CA TYR A 481 27.01 9.56 19.08
C TYR A 481 26.36 8.29 18.51
N ILE A 482 27.01 7.64 17.53
CA ILE A 482 26.55 6.39 16.92
C ILE A 482 27.66 5.35 16.92
N GLY A 483 27.29 4.09 17.14
CA GLY A 483 28.19 2.95 17.00
C GLY A 483 28.81 2.50 18.31
N ARG A 484 28.67 3.29 19.38
CA ARG A 484 29.14 2.90 20.72
C ARG A 484 28.39 1.64 21.13
N ASP A 485 29.12 0.65 21.63
CA ASP A 485 28.59 -0.65 22.08
C ASP A 485 27.90 -1.51 21.00
N TRP A 486 28.01 -1.13 19.72
CA TRP A 486 27.53 -2.01 18.65
C TRP A 486 28.35 -3.29 18.63
N CYS A 487 27.67 -4.43 18.54
CA CYS A 487 28.34 -5.70 18.26
C CYS A 487 28.79 -5.76 16.79
N THR A 488 29.59 -6.78 16.44
CA THR A 488 29.94 -7.03 15.04
C THR A 488 28.70 -7.42 14.24
N LEU A 489 28.49 -6.78 13.10
CA LEU A 489 27.37 -7.00 12.19
C LEU A 489 27.91 -7.64 10.90
N PRO A 490 28.23 -8.95 10.90
CA PRO A 490 28.92 -9.62 9.79
C PRO A 490 28.13 -9.64 8.48
N CYS A 491 26.81 -9.47 8.53
CA CYS A 491 25.95 -9.49 7.36
C CYS A 491 25.62 -8.08 6.81
N MET A 492 26.03 -7.01 7.49
CA MET A 492 25.69 -5.65 7.08
C MET A 492 26.36 -5.28 5.76
N THR A 493 25.56 -4.90 4.77
CA THR A 493 26.03 -4.50 3.43
C THR A 493 25.78 -3.02 3.14
N ALA A 494 24.78 -2.41 3.76
CA ALA A 494 24.49 -0.99 3.58
C ALA A 494 24.05 -0.34 4.90
N LEU A 495 24.65 0.82 5.18
CA LEU A 495 24.35 1.65 6.34
C LEU A 495 24.11 3.08 5.87
N VAL A 496 22.88 3.56 6.01
CA VAL A 496 22.48 4.92 5.63
C VAL A 496 22.06 5.70 6.87
N LEU A 497 22.82 6.72 7.25
CA LEU A 497 22.59 7.57 8.40
C LEU A 497 22.49 9.03 7.96
N GLN A 498 21.41 9.72 8.34
CA GLN A 498 21.19 11.12 7.98
C GLN A 498 20.83 11.93 9.23
N ALA A 499 21.68 12.89 9.59
CA ALA A 499 21.54 13.79 10.73
C ALA A 499 21.50 15.26 10.26
N ARG A 500 20.35 15.71 9.75
CA ARG A 500 20.19 17.03 9.10
C ARG A 500 20.35 18.23 10.03
N ALA A 501 20.25 18.05 11.34
CA ALA A 501 20.32 19.15 12.31
C ALA A 501 21.34 18.89 13.44
N HIS A 502 22.11 17.81 13.32
CA HIS A 502 22.97 17.35 14.40
C HIS A 502 24.32 16.88 13.85
N ARG A 503 25.38 17.14 14.60
CA ARG A 503 26.71 16.58 14.41
C ARG A 503 26.67 15.09 14.67
N LEU A 504 27.20 14.29 13.75
CA LEU A 504 27.17 12.84 13.88
C LEU A 504 28.56 12.30 14.24
N VAL A 505 28.81 12.06 15.51
CA VAL A 505 30.08 11.48 15.99
C VAL A 505 30.00 9.95 15.88
N LEU A 506 30.88 9.38 15.08
CA LEU A 506 30.97 7.94 14.87
C LEU A 506 31.95 7.31 15.87
N ASP A 507 31.61 6.13 16.37
CA ASP A 507 32.52 5.29 17.15
C ASP A 507 33.77 4.93 16.30
N PRO A 508 35.00 5.03 16.84
CA PRO A 508 36.21 4.73 16.09
C PRO A 508 36.25 3.31 15.50
N LEU A 509 35.56 2.35 16.12
CA LEU A 509 35.50 0.95 15.67
C LEU A 509 34.30 0.65 14.78
N LEU A 510 33.50 1.66 14.39
CA LEU A 510 32.25 1.46 13.63
C LEU A 510 32.50 0.64 12.36
N PHE A 511 33.48 1.02 11.53
CA PHE A 511 33.74 0.31 10.27
C PHE A 511 34.35 -1.08 10.48
N THR A 512 35.18 -1.25 11.52
CA THR A 512 35.75 -2.56 11.90
C THR A 512 34.67 -3.57 12.29
N ARG A 513 33.55 -3.09 12.87
CA ARG A 513 32.38 -3.91 13.23
C ARG A 513 31.50 -4.27 12.03
N LEU A 514 31.77 -3.72 10.84
CA LEU A 514 30.97 -3.90 9.62
C LEU A 514 31.81 -4.51 8.48
N PRO A 515 32.34 -5.74 8.62
CA PRO A 515 33.35 -6.28 7.70
C PRO A 515 32.86 -6.50 6.25
N ARG A 516 31.54 -6.59 6.03
CA ARG A 516 30.93 -6.78 4.70
C ARG A 516 30.24 -5.54 4.15
N LEU A 517 30.50 -4.38 4.74
CA LEU A 517 29.89 -3.13 4.31
C LEU A 517 30.30 -2.80 2.87
N LYS A 518 29.31 -2.49 2.03
CA LYS A 518 29.50 -2.13 0.62
C LYS A 518 29.23 -0.65 0.38
N ASN A 519 28.10 -0.18 0.93
CA ASN A 519 27.51 1.11 0.58
C ASN A 519 27.24 1.99 1.81
N PRO A 520 28.26 2.46 2.56
CA PRO A 520 28.04 3.43 3.63
C PRO A 520 27.62 4.79 3.06
N THR A 521 26.48 5.30 3.55
CA THR A 521 26.03 6.67 3.32
C THR A 521 25.81 7.37 4.66
N ILE A 522 26.78 8.15 5.12
CA ILE A 522 26.73 8.83 6.42
C ILE A 522 26.79 10.33 6.17
N LYS A 523 25.72 11.03 6.51
CA LYS A 523 25.57 12.45 6.25
C LYS A 523 25.14 13.18 7.52
N ASP A 524 25.91 14.18 7.91
CA ASP A 524 25.40 15.26 8.74
C ASP A 524 25.44 16.59 7.99
N GLU A 525 24.70 17.57 8.50
CA GLU A 525 24.62 18.92 7.94
C GLU A 525 25.25 19.96 8.88
N THR A 526 26.26 19.57 9.66
CA THR A 526 26.98 20.54 10.49
C THR A 526 27.98 21.36 9.67
N PHE A 527 28.17 22.62 10.05
CA PHE A 527 29.06 23.56 9.37
C PHE A 527 30.31 23.90 10.19
N GLU A 528 30.24 23.72 11.51
CA GLU A 528 31.29 24.07 12.45
C GLU A 528 32.02 22.82 12.93
N TYR A 529 33.31 22.74 12.58
CA TYR A 529 34.19 21.64 12.96
C TYR A 529 35.45 22.23 13.59
N SER A 530 35.85 21.69 14.74
CA SER A 530 37.20 21.89 15.28
C SER A 530 38.01 20.64 14.99
N CYS A 531 39.20 20.82 14.41
CA CYS A 531 40.13 19.71 14.14
C CYS A 531 40.52 18.96 15.41
N GLU A 532 40.54 19.64 16.56
CA GLU A 532 40.86 19.04 17.87
C GLU A 532 39.85 17.97 18.29
N ASN A 533 38.61 18.08 17.81
CA ASN A 533 37.55 17.13 18.14
C ASN A 533 37.51 15.93 17.18
N VAL A 534 38.24 15.97 16.06
CA VAL A 534 38.20 14.93 15.03
C VAL A 534 39.06 13.75 15.47
N VAL A 535 38.42 12.73 16.03
CA VAL A 535 39.05 11.43 16.31
C VAL A 535 38.87 10.53 15.07
N PRO A 536 39.94 10.18 14.35
CA PRO A 536 39.84 9.27 13.22
C PRO A 536 39.29 7.90 13.64
N CYS A 537 38.54 7.26 12.76
CA CYS A 537 38.19 5.86 12.88
C CYS A 537 39.46 5.00 12.80
N GLU A 538 39.41 3.82 13.40
CA GLU A 538 40.47 2.83 13.27
C GLU A 538 40.52 2.29 11.82
N PRO A 539 41.70 1.87 11.33
CA PRO A 539 41.81 1.17 10.06
C PRO A 539 40.91 -0.07 10.05
N ALA A 540 39.95 -0.10 9.13
CA ALA A 540 38.98 -1.19 9.03
C ALA A 540 39.25 -2.04 7.78
N HIS A 541 39.20 -3.36 7.92
CA HIS A 541 39.32 -4.30 6.80
C HIS A 541 37.98 -4.47 6.08
N VAL A 542 37.64 -3.51 5.21
CA VAL A 542 36.33 -3.44 4.52
C VAL A 542 36.47 -3.67 3.01
N SER A 543 37.03 -4.82 2.63
CA SER A 543 37.35 -5.16 1.22
C SER A 543 36.13 -5.20 0.26
N SER A 544 34.92 -5.18 0.82
CA SER A 544 33.67 -5.21 0.07
C SER A 544 33.12 -3.83 -0.30
N LEU A 545 33.77 -2.72 0.08
CA LEU A 545 33.30 -1.37 -0.24
C LEU A 545 33.21 -1.16 -1.75
N SER A 546 32.04 -0.72 -2.22
CA SER A 546 31.76 -0.34 -3.61
C SER A 546 31.37 1.12 -3.75
N GLU A 547 30.63 1.68 -2.80
CA GLU A 547 30.20 3.08 -2.82
C GLU A 547 30.30 3.73 -1.44
N VAL A 548 31.19 4.69 -1.27
CA VAL A 548 31.38 5.43 -0.01
C VAL A 548 30.86 6.85 -0.19
N CYS A 549 29.79 7.20 0.52
CA CYS A 549 29.17 8.52 0.48
C CYS A 549 29.16 9.16 1.88
N LEU A 550 30.19 9.93 2.20
CA LEU A 550 30.36 10.54 3.51
C LEU A 550 30.25 12.07 3.39
N ARG A 551 29.45 12.68 4.27
CA ARG A 551 29.29 14.13 4.36
C ARG A 551 29.43 14.61 5.79
N GLY A 552 30.21 15.66 5.98
CA GLY A 552 30.41 16.28 7.29
C GLY A 552 31.35 15.47 8.17
N TRP A 553 30.96 15.19 9.42
CA TRP A 553 31.80 14.49 10.39
C TRP A 553 32.24 13.10 9.91
N GLY A 554 31.33 12.36 9.28
CA GLY A 554 31.63 11.04 8.72
C GLY A 554 32.77 11.08 7.69
N ALA A 555 32.93 12.17 6.93
CA ALA A 555 34.02 12.34 5.98
C ALA A 555 35.34 12.70 6.67
N LEU A 556 35.29 13.45 7.78
CA LEU A 556 36.48 13.89 8.53
C LEU A 556 37.15 12.77 9.33
N VAL A 557 36.34 11.86 9.88
CA VAL A 557 36.84 10.75 10.71
C VAL A 557 37.16 9.49 9.89
N PHE A 558 36.78 9.41 8.62
CA PHE A 558 37.01 8.22 7.82
C PHE A 558 38.51 7.94 7.67
N ASN A 559 38.92 6.71 8.02
CA ASN A 559 40.32 6.30 7.94
C ASN A 559 40.67 5.93 6.50
N PRO A 560 41.63 6.62 5.86
CA PRO A 560 41.94 6.38 4.47
C PRO A 560 42.58 5.02 4.18
N SER A 561 43.22 4.38 5.15
CA SER A 561 43.81 3.04 4.95
C SER A 561 42.75 1.97 4.64
N ALA A 562 41.47 2.23 4.94
CA ALA A 562 40.38 1.36 4.49
C ALA A 562 40.27 1.32 2.95
N LEU A 563 40.71 2.36 2.24
CA LEU A 563 40.67 2.44 0.77
C LEU A 563 41.71 1.53 0.11
N GLU A 564 42.89 1.38 0.72
CA GLU A 564 43.95 0.48 0.22
C GLU A 564 43.48 -0.97 0.06
N LEU A 565 42.55 -1.39 0.93
CA LEU A 565 41.99 -2.74 0.97
C LEU A 565 40.72 -2.88 0.11
N SER A 566 40.15 -1.77 -0.35
CA SER A 566 38.85 -1.70 -1.02
C SER A 566 38.97 -1.72 -2.54
N LYS A 567 39.46 -2.83 -3.09
CA LYS A 567 39.68 -3.00 -4.55
C LYS A 567 38.41 -2.88 -5.40
N ASN A 568 37.23 -2.99 -4.78
CA ASN A 568 35.93 -2.93 -5.46
C ASN A 568 35.30 -1.53 -5.42
N LEU A 569 36.00 -0.52 -4.90
CA LEU A 569 35.45 0.82 -4.73
C LEU A 569 35.26 1.51 -6.09
N LEU A 570 34.00 1.78 -6.45
CA LEU A 570 33.61 2.46 -7.68
C LEU A 570 33.34 3.94 -7.46
N VAL A 571 32.79 4.28 -6.29
CA VAL A 571 32.36 5.65 -5.98
C VAL A 571 32.91 6.07 -4.62
N LEU A 572 33.69 7.14 -4.60
CA LEU A 572 34.12 7.82 -3.37
C LEU A 572 33.61 9.25 -3.40
N LYS A 573 32.69 9.58 -2.50
CA LYS A 573 32.14 10.93 -2.32
C LYS A 573 32.40 11.37 -0.89
N LEU A 574 33.41 12.21 -0.72
CA LEU A 574 33.68 12.91 0.53
C LEU A 574 33.28 14.37 0.36
N SER A 575 32.42 14.87 1.25
CA SER A 575 31.86 16.21 1.10
C SER A 575 31.69 16.89 2.45
N MET A 576 31.70 18.22 2.44
CA MET A 576 31.29 19.03 3.58
C MET A 576 29.97 19.70 3.25
N ALA A 577 29.14 19.96 4.25
CA ALA A 577 27.95 20.76 4.01
C ALA A 577 28.37 22.16 3.55
N ARG A 578 27.95 22.54 2.34
CA ARG A 578 28.11 23.91 1.87
C ARG A 578 27.03 24.74 2.52
N HIS A 579 27.43 25.87 3.08
CA HIS A 579 26.52 26.87 3.62
C HIS A 579 25.86 27.57 2.43
N ASP A 580 24.87 26.91 1.81
CA ASP A 580 24.27 27.36 0.53
C ASP A 580 23.36 28.60 0.68
N GLY A 581 23.29 29.21 1.86
CA GLY A 581 22.63 30.50 2.05
C GLY A 581 23.41 31.40 3.01
N TRP A 582 23.72 32.62 2.57
CA TRP A 582 24.19 33.76 3.37
C TRP A 582 25.67 33.74 3.80
N ILE A 583 26.60 34.12 2.92
CA ILE A 583 27.71 35.04 3.26
C ILE A 583 28.10 35.84 2.00
N LYS A 584 27.69 37.11 1.95
CA LYS A 584 28.55 38.20 1.47
C LYS A 584 29.56 38.44 2.60
N GLY A 585 30.85 38.20 2.38
CA GLY A 585 31.92 38.48 3.37
C GLY A 585 32.88 37.32 3.63
N ALA A 586 33.93 37.21 2.80
CA ALA A 586 35.15 36.46 3.14
C ALA A 586 35.68 36.94 4.51
N ASP A 587 36.23 36.10 5.40
CA ASP A 587 37.68 35.83 5.33
C ASP A 587 38.21 34.68 6.22
N THR A 588 37.39 33.73 6.71
CA THR A 588 37.88 32.69 7.65
C THR A 588 37.67 31.23 7.24
N ARG A 589 37.32 30.97 5.98
CA ARG A 589 36.84 29.64 5.52
C ARG A 589 37.88 28.69 4.92
N THR A 590 39.16 29.05 4.87
CA THR A 590 40.16 28.34 4.04
C THR A 590 40.80 27.11 4.70
N LYS A 591 40.89 27.03 6.05
CA LYS A 591 41.73 26.01 6.72
C LYS A 591 41.11 24.60 6.79
N VAL A 592 39.80 24.47 6.93
CA VAL A 592 39.13 23.15 7.09
C VAL A 592 38.97 22.44 5.73
N ALA A 593 38.60 23.19 4.68
CA ALA A 593 38.53 22.66 3.33
C ALA A 593 39.92 22.20 2.83
N GLN A 594 40.97 22.95 3.17
CA GLN A 594 42.34 22.60 2.86
C GLN A 594 42.81 21.32 3.56
N GLY A 595 42.47 21.10 4.83
CA GLY A 595 42.81 19.85 5.53
C GLY A 595 42.13 18.58 4.97
N VAL A 596 40.89 18.69 4.48
CA VAL A 596 40.20 17.57 3.80
C VAL A 596 40.83 17.32 2.42
N TYR A 597 41.14 18.39 1.70
CA TYR A 597 41.80 18.33 0.40
C TYR A 597 43.20 17.70 0.50
N GLU A 598 44.03 18.16 1.43
CA GLU A 598 45.39 17.64 1.67
C GLU A 598 45.40 16.18 2.13
N ARG A 599 44.46 15.76 3.00
CA ARG A 599 44.30 14.33 3.34
C ARG A 599 43.83 13.49 2.16
N THR A 600 42.89 13.99 1.36
CA THR A 600 42.40 13.25 0.19
C THR A 600 43.51 13.10 -0.86
N LEU A 601 44.31 14.14 -1.08
CA LEU A 601 45.48 14.10 -1.96
C LEU A 601 46.56 13.15 -1.45
N GLY A 602 46.96 13.25 -0.19
CA GLY A 602 47.98 12.37 0.38
C GLY A 602 47.59 10.89 0.31
N VAL A 603 46.29 10.58 0.33
CA VAL A 603 45.76 9.22 0.23
C VAL A 603 45.70 8.74 -1.20
N LEU A 604 45.25 9.58 -2.15
CA LEU A 604 45.27 9.27 -3.58
C LEU A 604 46.70 9.04 -4.10
N GLU A 605 47.66 9.83 -3.62
CA GLU A 605 49.09 9.66 -3.90
C GLU A 605 49.64 8.36 -3.31
N HIS A 606 49.23 7.98 -2.09
CA HIS A 606 49.70 6.76 -1.43
C HIS A 606 49.15 5.47 -2.08
N ILE A 607 47.93 5.50 -2.62
CA ILE A 607 47.30 4.34 -3.28
C ILE A 607 47.59 4.24 -4.79
N GLY A 608 48.48 5.08 -5.32
CA GLY A 608 48.88 5.06 -6.73
C GLY A 608 47.78 5.50 -7.70
N VAL A 609 46.73 6.16 -7.22
CA VAL A 609 45.65 6.71 -8.05
C VAL A 609 46.03 8.14 -8.41
N VAL A 610 46.75 8.29 -9.53
CA VAL A 610 47.06 9.62 -10.10
C VAL A 610 45.81 10.13 -10.81
N PRO A 611 45.14 11.20 -10.33
CA PRO A 611 44.05 11.78 -11.09
C PRO A 611 44.61 12.36 -12.39
N ALA A 612 43.96 12.08 -13.52
CA ALA A 612 44.32 12.70 -14.78
C ALA A 612 44.28 14.24 -14.64
N PRO A 613 45.31 14.99 -15.09
CA PRO A 613 45.42 16.44 -14.86
C PRO A 613 44.26 17.26 -15.45
N SER A 614 43.49 16.69 -16.38
CA SER A 614 42.46 17.39 -17.15
C SER A 614 41.06 17.42 -16.53
N THR A 615 40.82 16.79 -15.37
CA THR A 615 39.52 16.86 -14.66
C THR A 615 39.52 17.75 -13.41
N LEU A 616 40.62 18.47 -13.13
CA LEU A 616 40.81 19.17 -11.86
C LEU A 616 40.69 20.71 -11.90
N HIS A 617 40.30 21.32 -13.03
CA HIS A 617 40.29 22.79 -13.11
C HIS A 617 39.08 23.50 -13.74
N SER A 618 37.93 22.84 -13.96
CA SER A 618 36.74 23.52 -14.49
C SER A 618 35.45 23.19 -13.74
N SER A 619 35.31 23.69 -12.52
CA SER A 619 33.99 23.93 -11.91
C SER A 619 34.05 25.02 -10.84
N ILE A 620 34.84 26.06 -11.10
CA ILE A 620 34.82 27.34 -10.40
C ILE A 620 34.48 28.36 -11.49
N LEU A 621 33.30 29.00 -11.39
CA LEU A 621 32.70 30.01 -12.29
C LEU A 621 31.75 29.48 -13.39
N ASN A 622 30.49 29.22 -13.02
CA ASN A 622 29.30 29.83 -13.66
C ASN A 622 28.01 29.33 -12.99
N PRO A 623 27.20 30.20 -12.35
CA PRO A 623 25.93 29.80 -11.76
C PRO A 623 24.75 30.50 -12.46
N GLU A 624 24.34 30.07 -13.64
CA GLU A 624 23.01 30.42 -14.19
C GLU A 624 22.52 29.27 -15.07
N ASN A 625 21.25 28.90 -14.90
CA ASN A 625 20.49 27.80 -15.52
C ASN A 625 20.55 26.42 -14.84
N ALA A 626 19.74 26.26 -13.78
CA ALA A 626 19.06 24.99 -13.51
C ALA A 626 17.72 25.25 -12.82
N SER A 627 16.64 25.20 -13.60
CA SER A 627 15.27 25.21 -13.13
C SER A 627 14.88 23.85 -12.53
N PHE A 628 14.01 23.91 -11.53
CA PHE A 628 13.49 22.79 -10.75
C PHE A 628 12.77 21.74 -11.60
N LEU A 629 13.17 20.47 -11.48
CA LEU A 629 12.29 19.31 -11.68
C LEU A 629 12.29 18.45 -10.42
N LYS A 630 11.08 18.17 -9.92
CA LYS A 630 10.79 17.28 -8.78
C LYS A 630 11.20 15.84 -9.10
N PRO A 631 11.60 15.01 -8.12
CA PRO A 631 11.83 13.60 -8.36
C PRO A 631 10.51 12.81 -8.27
N GLU A 632 10.13 12.17 -9.36
CA GLU A 632 9.12 11.11 -9.40
C GLU A 632 9.70 9.77 -8.93
N ASN A 633 8.78 8.91 -8.50
CA ASN A 633 8.97 7.65 -7.79
C ASN A 633 9.65 6.55 -8.64
N ASP A 634 10.58 5.82 -8.04
CA ASP A 634 11.09 4.54 -8.55
C ASP A 634 10.12 3.39 -8.23
N ALA A 635 9.60 2.73 -9.28
CA ALA A 635 9.10 1.37 -9.24
C ALA A 635 9.93 0.52 -10.25
N PRO A 636 10.26 -0.76 -9.95
CA PRO A 636 11.13 -1.54 -10.82
C PRO A 636 10.35 -2.43 -11.81
N GLY A 637 10.78 -2.40 -13.08
CA GLY A 637 10.89 -3.59 -13.92
C GLY A 637 9.98 -3.73 -15.14
N LEU A 638 10.62 -4.14 -16.25
CA LEU A 638 10.14 -4.95 -17.39
C LEU A 638 9.43 -4.25 -18.57
N LEU A 639 10.14 -4.01 -19.68
CA LEU A 639 10.20 -4.88 -20.89
C LEU A 639 10.71 -4.14 -22.16
N THR A 640 11.60 -4.84 -22.89
CA THR A 640 11.73 -4.98 -24.36
C THR A 640 11.73 -3.78 -25.31
N SER A 641 12.86 -3.68 -26.03
CA SER A 641 13.00 -3.46 -27.48
C SER A 641 11.94 -2.65 -28.23
N ASN A 642 12.31 -1.43 -28.63
CA ASN A 642 12.19 -0.96 -30.02
C ASN A 642 13.15 0.21 -30.25
N LEU A 643 14.11 -0.01 -31.14
CA LEU A 643 15.12 0.95 -31.59
C LEU A 643 14.52 1.90 -32.63
N SER A 644 14.80 3.20 -32.48
CA SER A 644 14.68 4.23 -33.50
C SER A 644 15.94 5.11 -33.44
N PRO A 645 16.54 5.52 -34.58
CA PRO A 645 17.93 5.93 -34.66
C PRO A 645 18.07 7.44 -34.50
N LEU A 646 18.56 7.87 -33.33
CA LEU A 646 19.00 9.24 -33.09
C LEU A 646 20.06 9.28 -31.98
N ALA A 647 21.00 8.34 -32.05
CA ALA A 647 22.12 8.23 -31.11
C ALA A 647 23.38 7.70 -31.83
N GLU A 648 23.86 8.45 -32.83
CA GLU A 648 25.26 8.39 -33.24
C GLU A 648 25.81 9.81 -33.13
N GLY A 649 26.61 10.05 -32.09
CA GLY A 649 27.18 11.37 -31.89
C GLY A 649 27.78 11.68 -30.53
N VAL A 650 27.94 10.73 -29.60
CA VAL A 650 28.81 10.93 -28.42
C VAL A 650 29.41 9.58 -27.99
N PHE A 651 30.32 9.05 -28.80
CA PHE A 651 31.30 8.05 -28.36
C PHE A 651 32.69 8.54 -28.79
N ALA A 652 33.18 9.49 -28.02
CA ALA A 652 34.60 9.79 -27.88
C ALA A 652 34.76 10.45 -26.51
N LEU A 653 35.49 9.79 -25.60
CA LEU A 653 35.73 10.11 -24.18
C LEU A 653 34.76 9.45 -23.17
N LEU A 654 34.76 8.11 -23.16
CA LEU A 654 35.32 7.37 -22.02
C LEU A 654 36.60 6.69 -22.52
#